data_AF-A0A7N9D9Q9-F1
#
_entry.id   AF-A0A7N9D9Q9-F1
#
_cell.length_a   1.000
_cell.length_b   1.000
_cell.length_c   1.000
_cell.angle_alpha   90.00
_cell.angle_beta   90.00
_cell.angle_gamma   90.00
#
_symmetry.space_group_name_H-M   'P 1'
#
loop_
_entity.id
_entity.type
_entity.pdbx_description
1 polymer ?
#
loop_
_entity_poly.entity_id
_entity_poly.type
_entity_poly.pdbx_seq_one_letter_code
_entity_poly.pdbx_strand_id
1 'polypeptide(L)'
;MSSTRSQNPHGLKQIGLDQIWDDLRAGIQQVYTRQSMAKSRYMELYTHVYNYCTSVHQSNQARGAGVPPSKSKKGQTPGGAQFVGLELYKRLKEFLKNYLTNLLKDGEDLMDESVLKFYTQQWEDYRFSSKVLNGICAYLNRHWVRRECDEGRKGIYEIYSLALVTWRDCLFRPLNKQVTNAVLKLIEKERNGETINTRLISGVVQSYEARLLEEQRRVQVYLHESTQDELARKCEQVLIEKHLEIFHTEFQNLLDADKNEDLGRMYNLVSRIQDGLGELKKLLETHIHNQGLAAIEKCGEAALNDPKMYVQTVLDVHKKYNALVMSAFNNDAGFVAALDKACGRFINNNAVTKMAQSSSKSPELLARYCDSLLKKSSKNPEEAELEDTLNQVMVVFKYIEDKDVFQKFYAKMLAKRLVHQNSASDDAEASMISKLKQACGFEYTSKLQRMFQDIGVSKDLNEQFKKHLTNSEPLDLDFSIQVLSSGSWPFQQSCTFALPSELERSYQRFTAFYASRHSGRKLTWLYQLSKGELVTNCFKNRYTLQASTFQMAILLQYNTEDAYTVQQLTDSTQIKMDILAQVLQILLKSKLLVLEDENANVDEVELKPDTLIKLYLGYKNKKLRVNINVPMKTEQKQEQETTHKNIEEDRKLLIQAAIVRIMKMRKVLKHQQLLGEVLTQLSSRFKPRVPVIKVQENALTF
;
A
#
# COMPACT_ATOMS: atom_id res chain seq x y z
N MET A 1 13.05 80.44 37.08
CA MET A 1 12.71 79.20 37.83
C MET A 1 11.48 79.49 38.67
N SER A 2 10.59 78.50 38.77
CA SER A 2 9.30 78.52 39.49
C SER A 2 8.17 79.30 38.85
N SER A 3 7.26 78.58 38.21
CA SER A 3 5.81 78.76 38.41
C SER A 3 5.02 77.60 37.80
N THR A 4 4.41 76.83 38.71
CA THR A 4 3.00 76.44 38.70
C THR A 4 2.35 76.07 37.36
N ARG A 5 1.97 74.79 37.23
CA ARG A 5 0.85 74.37 36.37
C ARG A 5 -0.27 73.79 37.23
N SER A 6 -1.34 74.57 37.34
CA SER A 6 -2.68 74.15 37.69
C SER A 6 -3.29 73.30 36.56
N GLN A 7 -3.95 72.19 36.90
CA GLN A 7 -4.91 71.52 36.02
C GLN A 7 -6.08 70.94 36.83
N ASN A 8 -7.26 71.52 36.58
CA ASN A 8 -8.52 70.83 36.32
C ASN A 8 -8.63 70.68 34.77
N PRO A 9 -9.62 69.98 34.15
CA PRO A 9 -10.66 69.08 34.68
C PRO A 9 -10.90 67.80 33.83
N HIS A 10 -11.61 66.79 34.36
CA HIS A 10 -12.77 66.12 33.72
C HIS A 10 -13.13 64.84 34.49
N GLY A 11 -14.08 64.95 35.41
CA GLY A 11 -14.89 63.81 35.85
C GLY A 11 -15.80 63.38 34.69
N LEU A 12 -15.77 62.09 34.34
CA LEU A 12 -16.66 61.50 33.36
C LEU A 12 -18.09 61.47 33.95
N LYS A 13 -18.99 62.25 33.35
CA LYS A 13 -20.43 62.24 33.66
C LYS A 13 -21.00 60.85 33.35
N GLN A 14 -22.06 60.49 34.08
CA GLN A 14 -22.89 59.31 33.83
C GLN A 14 -23.38 59.33 32.37
N ILE A 15 -22.85 58.44 31.53
CA ILE A 15 -23.25 58.33 30.12
C ILE A 15 -24.54 57.51 30.09
N GLY A 16 -25.66 58.17 29.79
CA GLY A 16 -26.94 57.50 29.58
C GLY A 16 -26.90 56.65 28.31
N LEU A 17 -27.58 55.50 28.30
CA LEU A 17 -27.61 54.61 27.12
C LEU A 17 -28.12 55.36 25.87
N ASP A 18 -29.08 56.26 26.06
CA ASP A 18 -29.65 57.09 25.00
C ASP A 18 -28.63 57.98 24.30
N GLN A 19 -27.55 58.39 24.99
CA GLN A 19 -26.52 59.25 24.40
C GLN A 19 -25.58 58.53 23.45
N ILE A 20 -25.43 57.20 23.59
CA ILE A 20 -24.55 56.39 22.75
C ILE A 20 -25.31 55.43 21.83
N TRP A 21 -26.59 55.17 22.12
CA TRP A 21 -27.37 54.15 21.42
C TRP A 21 -27.62 54.50 19.96
N ASP A 22 -27.83 55.78 19.63
CA ASP A 22 -28.08 56.19 18.25
C ASP A 22 -26.87 55.92 17.35
N ASP A 23 -25.67 56.27 17.81
CA ASP A 23 -24.42 56.01 17.09
C ASP A 23 -24.08 54.51 17.04
N LEU A 24 -24.27 53.81 18.17
CA LEU A 24 -24.07 52.37 18.26
C LEU A 24 -25.04 51.62 17.32
N ARG A 25 -26.31 52.00 17.29
CA ARG A 25 -27.33 51.43 16.40
C ARG A 25 -26.99 51.68 14.94
N ALA A 26 -26.57 52.90 14.58
CA ALA A 26 -26.14 53.21 13.22
C ALA A 26 -24.93 52.36 12.79
N GLY A 27 -23.95 52.19 13.67
CA GLY A 27 -22.79 51.32 13.42
C GLY A 27 -23.16 49.84 13.29
N ILE A 28 -24.06 49.34 14.14
CA ILE A 28 -24.56 47.97 14.02
C ILE A 28 -25.34 47.81 12.71
N GLN A 29 -26.16 48.79 12.33
CA GLN A 29 -26.89 48.75 11.06
C GLN A 29 -25.95 48.69 9.86
N GLN A 30 -24.85 49.45 9.86
CA GLN A 30 -23.79 49.39 8.84
C GLN A 30 -23.21 47.96 8.68
N VAL A 31 -23.01 47.25 9.80
CA VAL A 31 -22.51 45.86 9.80
C VAL A 31 -23.55 44.90 9.20
N TYR A 32 -24.83 45.08 9.50
CA TYR A 32 -25.91 44.22 9.00
C TYR A 32 -26.38 44.57 7.58
N THR A 33 -26.02 45.73 7.04
CA THR A 33 -26.18 46.09 5.62
C THR A 33 -24.91 45.82 4.79
N ARG A 34 -23.91 45.14 5.38
CA ARG A 34 -22.66 44.70 4.72
C ARG A 34 -21.83 45.85 4.13
N GLN A 35 -21.97 47.05 4.67
CA GLN A 35 -21.10 48.18 4.31
C GLN A 35 -19.72 48.00 4.94
N SER A 36 -18.66 48.37 4.22
CA SER A 36 -17.30 48.30 4.76
C SER A 36 -17.13 49.27 5.94
N MET A 37 -16.51 48.78 7.01
CA MET A 37 -16.26 49.56 8.22
C MET A 37 -14.74 49.68 8.44
N ALA A 38 -14.26 50.92 8.60
CA ALA A 38 -12.87 51.17 8.93
C ALA A 38 -12.55 50.68 10.36
N LYS A 39 -11.30 50.27 10.58
CA LYS A 39 -10.83 49.79 11.90
C LYS A 39 -11.01 50.83 13.01
N SER A 40 -10.86 52.12 12.69
CA SER A 40 -11.12 53.23 13.63
C SER A 40 -12.57 53.22 14.11
N ARG A 41 -13.53 53.12 13.19
CA ARG A 41 -14.96 53.07 13.49
C ARG A 41 -15.36 51.84 14.32
N TYR A 42 -14.79 50.68 14.02
CA TYR A 42 -14.99 49.49 14.85
C TYR A 42 -14.52 49.71 16.30
N MET A 43 -13.35 50.34 16.47
CA MET A 43 -12.79 50.63 17.80
C MET A 43 -13.61 51.68 18.55
N GLU A 44 -14.19 52.67 17.87
CA GLU A 44 -15.14 53.62 18.46
C GLU A 44 -16.37 52.89 19.03
N LEU A 45 -17.02 52.02 18.24
CA LEU A 45 -18.19 51.25 18.67
C LEU A 45 -17.88 50.34 19.86
N TYR A 46 -16.73 49.65 19.84
CA TYR A 46 -16.25 48.87 20.98
C TYR A 46 -16.03 49.74 22.23
N THR A 47 -15.43 50.92 22.04
CA THR A 47 -15.14 51.87 23.12
C THR A 47 -16.43 52.42 23.74
N HIS A 48 -17.47 52.67 22.94
CA HIS A 48 -18.80 53.05 23.44
C HIS A 48 -19.39 51.97 24.36
N VAL A 49 -19.37 50.70 23.93
CA VAL A 49 -19.85 49.58 24.75
C VAL A 49 -19.01 49.44 26.02
N TYR A 50 -17.68 49.55 25.92
CA TYR A 50 -16.77 49.48 27.05
C TYR A 50 -17.01 50.59 28.08
N ASN A 51 -17.06 51.85 27.64
CA ASN A 51 -17.26 53.02 28.50
C ASN A 51 -18.62 52.97 29.20
N TYR A 52 -19.67 52.55 28.48
CA TYR A 52 -21.00 52.40 29.08
C TYR A 52 -21.00 51.30 30.15
N CYS A 53 -20.44 50.12 29.85
CA CYS A 53 -20.35 49.01 30.81
C CYS A 53 -19.44 49.32 32.02
N THR A 54 -18.49 50.26 31.91
CA THR A 54 -17.56 50.63 33.00
C THR A 54 -17.96 51.88 33.78
N SER A 55 -18.87 52.70 33.25
CA SER A 55 -19.33 53.97 33.86
C SER A 55 -19.86 53.85 35.30
N VAL A 56 -20.36 52.67 35.71
CA VAL A 56 -20.87 52.43 37.07
C VAL A 56 -19.78 51.96 38.04
N HIS A 57 -18.66 51.41 37.55
CA HIS A 57 -17.59 50.92 38.42
C HIS A 57 -16.80 52.05 39.10
N GLN A 58 -16.77 53.26 38.52
CA GLN A 58 -16.04 54.41 39.11
C GLN A 58 -16.82 55.14 40.22
N SER A 59 -18.16 55.11 40.22
CA SER A 59 -18.95 55.82 41.24
C SER A 59 -19.00 55.10 42.59
N ASN A 60 -18.88 53.76 42.61
CA ASN A 60 -18.88 52.97 43.84
C ASN A 60 -17.53 52.96 44.59
N GLN A 61 -16.43 53.45 44.00
CA GLN A 61 -15.14 53.57 44.69
C GLN A 61 -14.98 54.88 45.48
N ALA A 62 -15.81 55.90 45.23
CA ALA A 62 -15.68 57.22 45.87
C ALA A 62 -16.42 57.35 47.23
N ARG A 63 -17.13 56.31 47.70
CA ARG A 63 -17.80 56.32 49.01
C ARG A 63 -17.58 54.99 49.74
N GLY A 64 -16.64 54.97 50.68
CA GLY A 64 -16.59 53.92 51.71
C GLY A 64 -15.20 53.50 52.16
N ALA A 65 -14.41 54.40 52.74
CA ALA A 65 -13.42 54.01 53.74
C ALA A 65 -14.14 53.96 55.10
N GLY A 66 -14.29 52.77 55.69
CA GLY A 66 -14.76 52.64 57.07
C GLY A 66 -15.62 51.41 57.38
N VAL A 67 -15.02 50.49 58.14
CA VAL A 67 -15.63 49.51 59.05
C VAL A 67 -16.31 48.27 58.42
N PRO A 68 -15.99 47.04 58.88
CA PRO A 68 -16.67 45.81 58.44
C PRO A 68 -17.93 45.52 59.27
N PRO A 69 -18.98 44.92 58.69
CA PRO A 69 -19.91 44.14 59.50
C PRO A 69 -20.20 42.73 58.97
N SER A 70 -20.08 41.79 59.90
CA SER A 70 -21.01 40.70 60.27
C SER A 70 -22.01 40.14 59.23
N LYS A 71 -22.06 38.79 59.22
CA LYS A 71 -23.02 37.91 58.51
C LYS A 71 -24.49 38.21 58.87
N SER A 72 -25.35 38.38 57.87
CA SER A 72 -26.53 37.52 57.56
C SER A 72 -27.66 38.23 56.78
N LYS A 73 -28.40 37.39 56.03
CA LYS A 73 -29.69 37.56 55.31
C LYS A 73 -29.71 38.18 53.90
N LYS A 74 -29.99 37.28 52.95
CA LYS A 74 -30.34 37.50 51.54
C LYS A 74 -31.60 38.38 51.39
N GLY A 75 -31.43 39.53 50.76
CA GLY A 75 -32.45 40.27 50.02
C GLY A 75 -31.73 40.96 48.86
N GLN A 76 -31.98 40.52 47.62
CA GLN A 76 -31.33 41.03 46.42
C GLN A 76 -31.87 42.42 46.08
N THR A 77 -31.05 43.46 46.29
CA THR A 77 -31.21 44.75 45.61
C THR A 77 -30.18 44.77 44.46
N PRO A 78 -30.58 44.92 43.18
CA PRO A 78 -29.64 44.85 42.06
C PRO A 78 -28.63 46.01 42.10
N GLY A 79 -27.34 45.71 42.04
CA GLY A 79 -26.30 46.74 41.94
C GLY A 79 -26.32 47.46 40.59
N GLY A 80 -25.89 48.73 40.52
CA GLY A 80 -26.01 49.55 39.30
C GLY A 80 -25.34 48.97 38.04
N ALA A 81 -24.29 48.15 38.18
CA ALA A 81 -23.65 47.45 37.05
C ALA A 81 -24.55 46.38 36.41
N GLN A 82 -25.48 45.82 37.18
CA GLN A 82 -26.45 44.83 36.71
C GLN A 82 -27.55 45.48 35.86
N PHE A 83 -27.93 46.72 36.21
CA PHE A 83 -28.96 47.47 35.49
C PHE A 83 -28.48 47.92 34.10
N VAL A 84 -27.24 48.44 34.03
CA VAL A 84 -26.61 48.93 32.79
C VAL A 84 -26.39 47.81 31.76
N GLY A 85 -25.85 46.66 32.17
CA GLY A 85 -25.65 45.54 31.27
C GLY A 85 -26.98 44.96 30.73
N LEU A 86 -28.01 44.92 31.59
CA LEU A 86 -29.34 44.43 31.21
C LEU A 86 -30.03 45.36 30.19
N GLU A 87 -29.88 46.68 30.35
CA GLU A 87 -30.49 47.66 29.47
C GLU A 87 -29.91 47.60 28.04
N LEU A 88 -28.58 47.57 27.92
CA LEU A 88 -27.91 47.42 26.63
C LEU A 88 -28.24 46.08 25.96
N TYR A 89 -28.25 44.99 26.74
CA TYR A 89 -28.61 43.66 26.24
C TYR A 89 -30.03 43.61 25.66
N LYS A 90 -31.01 44.25 26.34
CA LYS A 90 -32.39 44.34 25.85
C LYS A 90 -32.49 45.11 24.53
N ARG A 91 -31.80 46.26 24.41
CA ARG A 91 -31.83 47.04 23.17
C ARG A 91 -31.15 46.32 22.00
N LEU A 92 -30.05 45.60 22.23
CA LEU A 92 -29.41 44.75 21.23
C LEU A 92 -30.35 43.63 20.76
N LYS A 93 -31.05 42.97 21.70
CA LYS A 93 -32.04 41.95 21.39
C LYS A 93 -33.19 42.50 20.53
N GLU A 94 -33.68 43.69 20.88
CA GLU A 94 -34.75 44.36 20.13
C GLU A 94 -34.30 44.78 18.72
N PHE A 95 -33.07 45.28 18.57
CA PHE A 95 -32.49 45.56 17.26
C PHE A 95 -32.46 44.31 16.37
N LEU A 96 -31.92 43.20 16.87
CA LEU A 96 -31.83 41.93 16.11
C LEU A 96 -33.21 41.43 15.71
N LYS A 97 -34.19 41.53 16.62
CA LYS A 97 -35.59 41.15 16.35
C LYS A 97 -36.19 42.02 15.24
N ASN A 98 -36.01 43.34 15.29
CA ASN A 98 -36.55 44.27 14.30
C ASN A 98 -35.91 44.07 12.92
N TYR A 99 -34.59 43.87 12.88
CA TYR A 99 -33.87 43.57 11.64
C TYR A 99 -34.43 42.30 10.97
N LEU A 100 -34.57 41.21 11.73
CA LEU A 100 -35.07 39.95 11.21
C LEU A 100 -36.56 39.98 10.84
N THR A 101 -37.36 40.76 11.57
CA THR A 101 -38.79 40.95 11.23
C THR A 101 -38.95 41.73 9.92
N ASN A 102 -38.05 42.67 9.62
CA ASN A 102 -38.04 43.35 8.33
C ASN A 102 -37.53 42.43 7.22
N LEU A 103 -36.45 41.68 7.47
CA LEU A 103 -35.91 40.72 6.51
C LEU A 103 -36.91 39.60 6.17
N LEU A 104 -37.77 39.21 7.12
CA LEU A 104 -38.83 38.23 6.88
C LEU A 104 -39.82 38.71 5.80
N LYS A 105 -40.15 40.01 5.76
CA LYS A 105 -41.08 40.56 4.76
C LYS A 105 -40.56 40.40 3.34
N ASP A 106 -39.25 40.47 3.16
CA ASP A 106 -38.60 40.30 1.85
C ASP A 106 -38.60 38.83 1.38
N GLY A 107 -38.86 37.88 2.29
CA GLY A 107 -38.83 36.44 2.04
C GLY A 107 -40.17 35.71 2.18
N GLU A 108 -41.23 36.37 2.65
CA GLU A 108 -42.50 35.73 3.03
C GLU A 108 -43.26 35.13 1.83
N ASP A 109 -43.13 35.77 0.66
CA ASP A 109 -43.78 35.34 -0.59
C ASP A 109 -42.89 34.45 -1.49
N LEU A 110 -41.64 34.19 -1.07
CA LEU A 110 -40.71 33.37 -1.86
C LEU A 110 -41.03 31.87 -1.70
N MET A 111 -40.92 31.12 -2.81
CA MET A 111 -41.27 29.70 -2.87
C MET A 111 -40.23 28.91 -3.65
N ASP A 112 -40.14 27.61 -3.38
CA ASP A 112 -39.27 26.68 -4.11
C ASP A 112 -37.78 27.12 -4.11
N GLU A 113 -37.05 27.03 -5.23
CA GLU A 113 -35.60 27.27 -5.26
C GLU A 113 -35.21 28.73 -4.89
N SER A 114 -36.10 29.70 -5.10
CA SER A 114 -35.83 31.10 -4.75
C SER A 114 -35.84 31.34 -3.25
N VAL A 115 -36.71 30.64 -2.49
CA VAL A 115 -36.70 30.71 -1.01
C VAL A 115 -35.42 30.12 -0.44
N LEU A 116 -34.86 29.08 -1.09
CA LEU A 116 -33.63 28.45 -0.65
C LEU A 116 -32.42 29.35 -0.89
N LYS A 117 -32.29 29.91 -2.10
CA LYS A 117 -31.20 30.86 -2.42
C LYS A 117 -31.23 32.09 -1.51
N PHE A 118 -32.43 32.64 -1.29
CA PHE A 118 -32.63 33.74 -0.36
C PHE A 118 -32.21 33.34 1.07
N TYR A 119 -32.75 32.25 1.60
CA TYR A 119 -32.46 31.81 2.96
C TYR A 119 -30.98 31.52 3.19
N THR A 120 -30.31 30.84 2.26
CA THR A 120 -28.89 30.50 2.38
C THR A 120 -28.00 31.73 2.34
N GLN A 121 -28.24 32.65 1.40
CA GLN A 121 -27.47 33.88 1.29
C GLN A 121 -27.63 34.75 2.54
N GLN A 122 -28.88 34.96 2.97
CA GLN A 122 -29.18 35.77 4.14
C GLN A 122 -28.62 35.14 5.43
N TRP A 123 -28.59 33.81 5.52
CA TRP A 123 -27.98 33.12 6.66
C TRP A 123 -26.47 33.35 6.74
N GLU A 124 -25.76 33.25 5.61
CA GLU A 124 -24.31 33.49 5.58
C GLU A 124 -23.97 34.93 5.96
N ASP A 125 -24.70 35.90 5.40
CA ASP A 125 -24.52 37.32 5.67
C ASP A 125 -24.85 37.63 7.14
N TYR A 126 -25.98 37.15 7.65
CA TYR A 126 -26.39 37.35 9.05
C TYR A 126 -25.40 36.73 10.03
N ARG A 127 -24.89 35.52 9.75
CA ARG A 127 -23.92 34.82 10.59
C ARG A 127 -22.62 35.60 10.66
N PHE A 128 -22.15 36.13 9.52
CA PHE A 128 -20.95 36.96 9.48
C PHE A 128 -21.14 38.24 10.30
N SER A 129 -22.21 39.00 10.04
CA SER A 129 -22.50 40.27 10.73
C SER A 129 -22.71 40.07 12.25
N SER A 130 -23.28 38.94 12.65
CA SER A 130 -23.44 38.55 14.06
C SER A 130 -22.10 38.29 14.76
N LYS A 131 -21.09 37.76 14.07
CA LYS A 131 -19.74 37.58 14.64
C LYS A 131 -19.06 38.93 14.88
N VAL A 132 -19.22 39.87 13.95
CA VAL A 132 -18.69 41.24 14.09
C VAL A 132 -19.35 41.95 15.26
N LEU A 133 -20.69 41.84 15.39
CA LEU A 133 -21.43 42.36 16.54
C LEU A 133 -20.95 41.74 17.87
N ASN A 134 -20.71 40.43 17.89
CA ASN A 134 -20.17 39.75 19.07
C ASN A 134 -18.81 40.32 19.51
N GLY A 135 -17.96 40.70 18.53
CA GLY A 135 -16.70 41.37 18.77
C GLY A 135 -16.85 42.78 19.35
N ILE A 136 -17.77 43.59 18.80
CA ILE A 136 -18.10 44.93 19.32
C ILE A 136 -18.58 44.83 20.79
N CYS A 137 -19.35 43.79 21.11
CA CYS A 137 -19.88 43.55 22.45
C CYS A 137 -19.01 42.64 23.34
N ALA A 138 -17.74 42.40 23.00
CA ALA A 138 -16.92 41.42 23.71
C ALA A 138 -16.75 41.73 25.21
N TYR A 139 -16.70 43.01 25.59
CA TYR A 139 -16.65 43.41 27.01
C TYR A 139 -17.93 43.05 27.76
N LEU A 140 -19.10 43.29 27.16
CA LEU A 140 -20.41 42.93 27.71
C LEU A 140 -20.51 41.39 27.89
N ASN A 141 -20.06 40.63 26.88
CA ASN A 141 -20.01 39.17 26.94
C ASN A 141 -19.14 38.66 28.10
N ARG A 142 -17.92 39.18 28.23
CA ARG A 142 -16.93 38.70 29.20
C ARG A 142 -17.33 39.00 30.65
N HIS A 143 -17.93 40.16 30.91
CA HIS A 143 -18.11 40.64 32.28
C HIS A 143 -19.55 40.59 32.79
N TRP A 144 -20.53 40.92 31.94
CA TRP A 144 -21.94 40.92 32.35
C TRP A 144 -22.61 39.60 31.99
N VAL A 145 -22.60 39.19 30.71
CA VAL A 145 -23.27 37.96 30.25
C VAL A 145 -22.74 36.74 30.99
N ARG A 146 -21.41 36.58 31.11
CA ARG A 146 -20.81 35.45 31.82
C ARG A 146 -21.28 35.35 33.28
N ARG A 147 -21.32 36.48 33.99
CA ARG A 147 -21.81 36.55 35.38
C ARG A 147 -23.27 36.14 35.50
N GLU A 148 -24.11 36.63 34.59
CA GLU A 148 -25.55 36.32 34.57
C GLU A 148 -25.82 34.83 34.28
N CYS A 149 -25.01 34.22 33.42
CA CYS A 149 -25.04 32.78 33.16
C CYS A 149 -24.56 31.97 34.37
N ASP A 150 -23.47 32.37 35.02
CA ASP A 150 -22.91 31.70 36.21
C ASP A 150 -23.86 31.78 37.42
N GLU A 151 -24.68 32.85 37.50
CA GLU A 151 -25.75 33.02 38.50
C GLU A 151 -27.03 32.24 38.18
N GLY A 152 -27.05 31.46 37.09
CA GLY A 152 -28.15 30.55 36.74
C GLY A 152 -29.39 31.22 36.14
N ARG A 153 -29.28 32.45 35.63
CA ARG A 153 -30.43 33.13 34.99
C ARG A 153 -30.69 32.58 33.59
N LYS A 154 -31.82 31.89 33.45
CA LYS A 154 -32.29 31.34 32.17
C LYS A 154 -32.71 32.46 31.21
N GLY A 155 -32.29 32.37 29.95
CA GLY A 155 -32.72 33.30 28.87
C GLY A 155 -31.74 34.44 28.55
N ILE A 156 -30.55 34.43 29.15
CA ILE A 156 -29.42 35.30 28.78
C ILE A 156 -28.38 34.44 28.06
N TYR A 157 -27.91 34.95 26.92
CA TYR A 157 -26.96 34.28 26.02
C TYR A 157 -25.84 35.25 25.63
N GLU A 158 -24.67 34.72 25.27
CA GLU A 158 -23.66 35.49 24.53
C GLU A 158 -24.30 36.16 23.29
N ILE A 159 -23.86 37.35 22.92
CA ILE A 159 -24.49 38.14 21.84
C ILE A 159 -24.55 37.38 20.51
N TYR A 160 -23.52 36.59 20.16
CA TYR A 160 -23.59 35.71 19.00
C TYR A 160 -24.70 34.67 19.12
N SER A 161 -24.76 33.96 20.25
CA SER A 161 -25.80 32.96 20.55
C SER A 161 -27.20 33.59 20.58
N LEU A 162 -27.33 34.82 21.09
CA LEU A 162 -28.57 35.60 21.05
C LEU A 162 -29.02 35.87 19.62
N ALA A 163 -28.10 36.24 18.73
CA ALA A 163 -28.40 36.46 17.31
C ALA A 163 -28.90 35.17 16.65
N LEU A 164 -28.27 34.02 16.92
CA LEU A 164 -28.73 32.73 16.40
C LEU A 164 -30.12 32.33 16.93
N VAL A 165 -30.39 32.55 18.22
CA VAL A 165 -31.70 32.31 18.82
C VAL A 165 -32.76 33.23 18.20
N THR A 166 -32.41 34.49 17.94
CA THR A 166 -33.33 35.45 17.32
C THR A 166 -33.61 35.09 15.86
N TRP A 167 -32.59 34.64 15.10
CA TRP A 167 -32.77 34.10 13.75
C TRP A 167 -33.75 32.93 13.73
N ARG A 168 -33.60 31.99 14.68
CA ARG A 168 -34.51 30.86 14.81
C ARG A 168 -35.96 31.33 15.01
N ASP A 169 -36.17 32.24 15.95
CA ASP A 169 -37.50 32.65 16.37
C ASP A 169 -38.20 33.56 15.35
N CYS A 170 -37.44 34.43 14.67
CA CYS A 170 -37.99 35.47 13.80
C CYS A 170 -37.92 35.16 12.30
N LEU A 171 -37.02 34.29 11.84
CA LEU A 171 -36.87 33.99 10.41
C LEU A 171 -37.05 32.51 10.09
N PHE A 172 -36.36 31.62 10.80
CA PHE A 172 -36.49 30.18 10.55
C PHE A 172 -37.88 29.66 10.89
N ARG A 173 -38.42 29.96 12.08
CA ARG A 173 -39.72 29.41 12.51
C ARG A 173 -40.87 29.81 11.56
N PRO A 174 -40.97 31.07 11.07
CA PRO A 174 -41.95 31.44 10.04
C PRO A 174 -41.71 30.78 8.68
N LEU A 175 -40.46 30.75 8.18
CA LEU A 175 -40.15 30.20 6.85
C LEU A 175 -39.96 28.68 6.83
N ASN A 176 -39.97 28.00 7.99
CA ASN A 176 -39.63 26.57 8.13
C ASN A 176 -40.44 25.69 7.16
N LYS A 177 -41.75 25.93 7.06
CA LYS A 177 -42.62 25.14 6.18
C LYS A 177 -42.27 25.34 4.70
N GLN A 178 -41.97 26.57 4.28
CA GLN A 178 -41.60 26.89 2.89
C GLN A 178 -40.21 26.34 2.54
N VAL A 179 -39.22 26.55 3.42
CA VAL A 179 -37.85 26.04 3.26
C VAL A 179 -37.84 24.51 3.23
N THR A 180 -38.56 23.86 4.15
CA THR A 180 -38.66 22.39 4.19
C THR A 180 -39.34 21.84 2.94
N ASN A 181 -40.43 22.46 2.47
CA ASN A 181 -41.12 22.03 1.25
C ASN A 181 -40.25 22.23 -0.01
N ALA A 182 -39.47 23.31 -0.08
CA ALA A 182 -38.55 23.56 -1.18
C ALA A 182 -37.41 22.53 -1.23
N VAL A 183 -36.86 22.14 -0.07
CA VAL A 183 -35.87 21.04 0.03
C VAL A 183 -36.48 19.71 -0.42
N LEU A 184 -37.70 19.40 0.04
CA LEU A 184 -38.39 18.16 -0.35
C LEU A 184 -38.69 18.10 -1.86
N LYS A 185 -39.08 19.22 -2.48
CA LYS A 185 -39.31 19.31 -3.93
C LYS A 185 -38.02 19.17 -4.75
N LEU A 186 -36.89 19.70 -4.28
CA LEU A 186 -35.59 19.46 -4.93
C LEU A 186 -35.22 17.97 -4.91
N ILE A 187 -35.52 17.29 -3.80
CA ILE A 187 -35.33 15.84 -3.66
C ILE A 187 -36.31 15.06 -4.58
N GLU A 188 -37.56 15.52 -4.74
CA GLU A 188 -38.51 14.92 -5.70
C GLU A 188 -38.09 15.11 -7.15
N LYS A 189 -37.50 16.26 -7.51
CA LYS A 189 -36.94 16.49 -8.85
C LYS A 189 -35.74 15.60 -9.15
N GLU A 190 -34.90 15.30 -8.15
CA GLU A 190 -33.81 14.32 -8.26
C GLU A 190 -34.34 12.91 -8.54
N ARG A 191 -35.39 12.53 -7.81
CA ARG A 191 -36.06 11.22 -7.94
C ARG A 191 -36.72 11.02 -9.30
N ASN A 192 -37.10 12.11 -9.98
CA ASN A 192 -37.67 12.09 -11.32
C ASN A 192 -36.62 12.18 -12.43
N GLY A 193 -35.32 12.11 -12.11
CA GLY A 193 -34.23 12.02 -13.08
C GLY A 193 -33.74 13.35 -13.65
N GLU A 194 -34.09 14.49 -13.04
CA GLU A 194 -33.54 15.79 -13.42
C GLU A 194 -32.11 15.96 -12.88
N THR A 195 -31.21 16.51 -13.70
CA THR A 195 -29.80 16.75 -13.31
C THR A 195 -29.70 17.79 -12.20
N ILE A 196 -29.19 17.39 -11.03
CA ILE A 196 -28.91 18.28 -9.89
C ILE A 196 -27.42 18.58 -9.79
N ASN A 197 -27.10 19.77 -9.26
CA ASN A 197 -25.73 20.24 -9.07
C ASN A 197 -24.99 19.43 -7.97
N THR A 198 -24.07 18.55 -8.38
CA THR A 198 -23.26 17.65 -7.55
C THR A 198 -22.40 18.33 -6.48
N ARG A 199 -22.12 19.64 -6.58
CA ARG A 199 -21.50 20.40 -5.48
C ARG A 199 -22.37 20.48 -4.23
N LEU A 200 -23.68 20.30 -4.37
CA LEU A 200 -24.62 20.26 -3.25
C LEU A 200 -24.47 18.99 -2.42
N ILE A 201 -24.04 17.86 -3.00
CA ILE A 201 -23.96 16.56 -2.31
C ILE A 201 -22.76 16.48 -1.35
N SER A 202 -21.56 16.94 -1.76
CA SER A 202 -20.43 17.12 -0.83
C SER A 202 -20.77 18.14 0.28
N GLY A 203 -21.51 19.19 -0.06
CA GLY A 203 -22.10 20.12 0.90
C GLY A 203 -23.12 19.46 1.85
N VAL A 204 -23.89 18.48 1.38
CA VAL A 204 -24.86 17.71 2.17
C VAL A 204 -24.15 16.78 3.16
N VAL A 205 -23.08 16.09 2.75
CA VAL A 205 -22.24 15.28 3.66
C VAL A 205 -21.63 16.16 4.77
N GLN A 206 -21.07 17.32 4.41
CA GLN A 206 -20.58 18.31 5.39
C GLN A 206 -21.71 18.89 6.24
N SER A 207 -22.89 19.10 5.66
CA SER A 207 -24.08 19.60 6.36
C SER A 207 -24.57 18.59 7.40
N TYR A 208 -24.59 17.29 7.09
CA TYR A 208 -24.97 16.22 8.01
C TYR A 208 -23.98 16.11 9.17
N GLU A 209 -22.68 16.16 8.91
CA GLU A 209 -21.65 16.21 9.96
C GLU A 209 -21.81 17.45 10.86
N ALA A 210 -21.97 18.63 10.26
CA ALA A 210 -22.19 19.87 10.99
C ALA A 210 -23.49 19.85 11.81
N ARG A 211 -24.55 19.21 11.28
CA ARG A 211 -25.85 19.10 11.93
C ARG A 211 -25.82 18.15 13.11
N LEU A 212 -25.17 17.00 12.98
CA LEU A 212 -24.97 16.06 14.09
C LEU A 212 -24.18 16.72 15.24
N LEU A 213 -23.11 17.45 14.92
CA LEU A 213 -22.34 18.22 15.90
C LEU A 213 -23.16 19.36 16.54
N GLU A 214 -24.05 19.98 15.78
CA GLU A 214 -24.98 20.98 16.30
C GLU A 214 -25.98 20.37 17.29
N GLU A 215 -26.63 19.26 16.95
CA GLU A 215 -27.59 18.57 17.84
C GLU A 215 -26.90 18.06 19.12
N GLN A 216 -25.67 17.56 19.02
CA GLN A 216 -24.88 17.17 20.20
C GLN A 216 -24.57 18.36 21.11
N ARG A 217 -24.19 19.51 20.53
CA ARG A 217 -24.03 20.76 21.29
C ARG A 217 -25.34 21.25 21.91
N ARG A 218 -26.48 21.09 21.22
CA ARG A 218 -27.79 21.48 21.76
C ARG A 218 -28.12 20.72 23.04
N VAL A 219 -27.77 19.43 23.10
CA VAL A 219 -28.00 18.63 24.30
C VAL A 219 -27.14 19.14 25.46
N GLN A 220 -25.85 19.39 25.21
CA GLN A 220 -24.94 19.91 26.24
C GLN A 220 -25.32 21.29 26.80
N VAL A 221 -25.98 22.14 26.00
CA VAL A 221 -26.28 23.52 26.42
C VAL A 221 -27.61 23.62 27.17
N TYR A 222 -28.64 22.83 26.82
CA TYR A 222 -29.97 23.03 27.42
C TYR A 222 -30.94 21.82 27.42
N LEU A 223 -30.57 20.65 26.90
CA LEU A 223 -31.38 19.44 27.09
C LEU A 223 -30.81 18.59 28.22
N HIS A 224 -31.63 17.70 28.78
CA HIS A 224 -31.16 16.75 29.78
C HIS A 224 -30.26 15.70 29.11
N GLU A 225 -29.16 15.31 29.74
CA GLU A 225 -28.15 14.39 29.20
C GLU A 225 -28.75 13.07 28.70
N SER A 226 -29.81 12.58 29.34
CA SER A 226 -30.54 11.38 28.93
C SER A 226 -31.17 11.45 27.53
N THR A 227 -31.35 12.64 26.96
CA THR A 227 -31.92 12.83 25.61
C THR A 227 -30.87 12.70 24.51
N GLN A 228 -29.58 12.70 24.86
CA GLN A 228 -28.48 12.72 23.90
C GLN A 228 -28.51 11.49 22.98
N ASP A 229 -28.54 10.30 23.56
CA ASP A 229 -28.39 9.05 22.82
C ASP A 229 -29.63 8.71 21.97
N GLU A 230 -30.81 9.13 22.43
CA GLU A 230 -32.06 8.90 21.72
C GLU A 230 -32.22 9.87 20.53
N LEU A 231 -31.84 11.14 20.73
CA LEU A 231 -31.81 12.15 19.67
C LEU A 231 -30.73 11.82 18.62
N ALA A 232 -29.52 11.44 19.06
CA ALA A 232 -28.44 11.06 18.17
C ALA A 232 -28.84 9.90 17.27
N ARG A 233 -29.39 8.81 17.84
CA ARG A 233 -29.91 7.68 17.07
C ARG A 233 -30.98 8.09 16.06
N LYS A 234 -31.89 9.00 16.44
CA LYS A 234 -32.93 9.45 15.52
C LYS A 234 -32.37 10.30 14.38
N CYS A 235 -31.39 11.15 14.65
CA CYS A 235 -30.68 11.91 13.62
C CYS A 235 -29.89 11.00 12.68
N GLU A 236 -29.17 10.01 13.22
CA GLU A 236 -28.42 9.01 12.45
C GLU A 236 -29.36 8.19 11.54
N GLN A 237 -30.51 7.75 12.06
CA GLN A 237 -31.52 7.05 11.27
C GLN A 237 -32.07 7.91 10.12
N VAL A 238 -32.45 9.15 10.40
CA VAL A 238 -33.12 10.01 9.41
C VAL A 238 -32.14 10.56 8.37
N LEU A 239 -30.94 10.97 8.79
CA LEU A 239 -29.96 11.62 7.92
C LEU A 239 -29.06 10.64 7.18
N ILE A 240 -28.77 9.47 7.78
CA ILE A 240 -27.80 8.51 7.25
C ILE A 240 -28.51 7.22 6.81
N GLU A 241 -29.16 6.52 7.73
CA GLU A 241 -29.70 5.17 7.48
C GLU A 241 -30.70 5.14 6.31
N LYS A 242 -31.64 6.09 6.26
CA LYS A 242 -32.63 6.21 5.18
C LYS A 242 -32.06 6.56 3.80
N HIS A 243 -30.80 7.01 3.75
CA HIS A 243 -30.15 7.51 2.55
C HIS A 243 -28.90 6.71 2.16
N LEU A 244 -28.67 5.53 2.78
CA LEU A 244 -27.47 4.71 2.55
C LEU A 244 -27.21 4.38 1.07
N GLU A 245 -28.24 4.18 0.25
CA GLU A 245 -28.07 3.92 -1.19
C GLU A 245 -27.40 5.09 -1.94
N ILE A 246 -27.70 6.33 -1.54
CA ILE A 246 -27.06 7.54 -2.10
C ILE A 246 -25.59 7.56 -1.69
N PHE A 247 -25.29 7.25 -0.42
CA PHE A 247 -23.91 7.13 0.05
C PHE A 247 -23.15 6.05 -0.71
N HIS A 248 -23.75 4.90 -1.01
CA HIS A 248 -23.10 3.83 -1.78
C HIS A 248 -22.73 4.29 -3.20
N THR A 249 -23.68 4.94 -3.89
CA THR A 249 -23.46 5.43 -5.26
C THR A 249 -22.37 6.52 -5.27
N GLU A 250 -22.45 7.46 -4.34
CA GLU A 250 -21.47 8.54 -4.26
C GLU A 250 -20.10 8.05 -3.79
N PHE A 251 -20.03 7.04 -2.92
CA PHE A 251 -18.77 6.41 -2.54
C PHE A 251 -18.00 5.89 -3.75
N GLN A 252 -18.70 5.26 -4.70
CA GLN A 252 -18.09 4.79 -5.95
C GLN A 252 -17.55 5.97 -6.78
N ASN A 253 -18.32 7.06 -6.92
CA ASN A 253 -17.87 8.26 -7.63
C ASN A 253 -16.62 8.88 -6.97
N LEU A 254 -16.60 8.94 -5.64
CA LEU A 254 -15.48 9.49 -4.87
C LEU A 254 -14.22 8.60 -4.98
N LEU A 255 -14.39 7.28 -5.06
CA LEU A 255 -13.31 6.34 -5.34
C LEU A 255 -12.73 6.57 -6.74
N ASP A 256 -13.59 6.69 -7.75
CA ASP A 256 -13.16 6.91 -9.14
C ASP A 256 -12.51 8.29 -9.36
N ALA A 257 -12.86 9.28 -8.54
CA ALA A 257 -12.29 10.63 -8.55
C ALA A 257 -11.11 10.84 -7.56
N ASP A 258 -10.65 9.79 -6.88
CA ASP A 258 -9.55 9.85 -5.89
C ASP A 258 -9.74 10.91 -4.77
N LYS A 259 -10.98 11.09 -4.30
CA LYS A 259 -11.33 12.09 -3.27
C LYS A 259 -11.18 11.54 -1.84
N ASN A 260 -9.93 11.29 -1.43
CA ASN A 260 -9.61 10.62 -0.16
C ASN A 260 -10.17 11.30 1.12
N GLU A 261 -10.19 12.63 1.18
CA GLU A 261 -10.75 13.35 2.34
C GLU A 261 -12.26 13.13 2.47
N ASP A 262 -13.00 13.19 1.35
CA ASP A 262 -14.44 13.00 1.32
C ASP A 262 -14.82 11.54 1.60
N LEU A 263 -14.01 10.58 1.12
CA LEU A 263 -14.13 9.17 1.50
C LEU A 263 -14.00 8.98 3.01
N GLY A 264 -13.08 9.69 3.66
CA GLY A 264 -12.91 9.64 5.12
C GLY A 264 -14.09 10.25 5.88
N ARG A 265 -14.65 11.38 5.40
CA ARG A 265 -15.88 11.96 5.96
C ARG A 265 -17.05 10.98 5.85
N MET A 266 -17.22 10.37 4.68
CA MET A 266 -18.29 9.40 4.44
C MET A 266 -18.14 8.18 5.35
N TYR A 267 -16.93 7.65 5.49
CA TYR A 267 -16.63 6.56 6.42
C TYR A 267 -17.02 6.91 7.88
N ASN A 268 -16.68 8.11 8.35
CA ASN A 268 -17.00 8.58 9.70
C ASN A 268 -18.50 8.77 9.96
N LEU A 269 -19.29 9.02 8.91
CA LEU A 269 -20.75 9.11 9.02
C LEU A 269 -21.38 7.71 9.04
N VAL A 270 -21.02 6.86 8.08
CA VAL A 270 -21.62 5.53 7.93
C VAL A 270 -21.20 4.58 9.05
N SER A 271 -20.02 4.77 9.66
CA SER A 271 -19.56 3.96 10.81
C SER A 271 -20.44 4.10 12.06
N ARG A 272 -21.29 5.12 12.13
CA ARG A 272 -22.26 5.32 13.22
C ARG A 272 -23.47 4.41 13.10
N ILE A 273 -23.74 3.90 11.89
CA ILE A 273 -24.87 3.01 11.63
C ILE A 273 -24.42 1.56 11.81
N GLN A 274 -25.19 0.79 12.57
CA GLN A 274 -24.97 -0.64 12.72
C GLN A 274 -25.02 -1.33 11.35
N ASP A 275 -23.97 -2.08 11.02
CA ASP A 275 -23.79 -2.80 9.75
C ASP A 275 -23.78 -1.92 8.46
N GLY A 276 -23.74 -0.58 8.58
CA GLY A 276 -23.76 0.32 7.43
C GLY A 276 -22.50 0.24 6.54
N LEU A 277 -21.36 -0.17 7.10
CA LEU A 277 -20.08 -0.25 6.39
C LEU A 277 -19.96 -1.46 5.44
N GLY A 278 -20.90 -2.41 5.49
CA GLY A 278 -20.82 -3.66 4.74
C GLY A 278 -20.69 -3.46 3.23
N GLU A 279 -21.55 -2.63 2.65
CA GLU A 279 -21.54 -2.37 1.20
C GLU A 279 -20.35 -1.50 0.78
N LEU A 280 -19.93 -0.53 1.61
CA LEU A 280 -18.74 0.29 1.33
C LEU A 280 -17.46 -0.56 1.22
N LYS A 281 -17.31 -1.57 2.09
CA LYS A 281 -16.20 -2.53 2.02
C LYS A 281 -16.20 -3.31 0.71
N LYS A 282 -17.37 -3.74 0.25
CA LYS A 282 -17.55 -4.48 -1.02
C LYS A 282 -17.31 -3.60 -2.24
N LEU A 283 -17.73 -2.34 -2.22
CA LEU A 283 -17.43 -1.34 -3.25
C LEU A 283 -15.92 -1.10 -3.35
N LEU A 284 -15.25 -0.90 -2.21
CA LEU A 284 -13.79 -0.76 -2.18
C LEU A 284 -13.10 -2.01 -2.73
N GLU A 285 -13.48 -3.21 -2.30
CA GLU A 285 -12.92 -4.48 -2.81
C GLU A 285 -13.03 -4.54 -4.35
N THR A 286 -14.20 -4.21 -4.88
CA THR A 286 -14.48 -4.27 -6.32
C THR A 286 -13.70 -3.22 -7.10
N HIS A 287 -13.64 -1.98 -6.60
CA HIS A 287 -12.87 -0.90 -7.21
C HIS A 287 -11.38 -1.22 -7.23
N ILE A 288 -10.78 -1.68 -6.11
CA ILE A 288 -9.36 -2.06 -6.07
C ILE A 288 -9.07 -3.21 -7.03
N HIS A 289 -9.95 -4.22 -7.09
CA HIS A 289 -9.81 -5.34 -8.01
C HIS A 289 -9.76 -4.87 -9.47
N ASN A 290 -10.70 -4.00 -9.88
CA ASN A 290 -10.78 -3.48 -11.24
C ASN A 290 -9.59 -2.58 -11.57
N GLN A 291 -9.15 -1.74 -10.64
CA GLN A 291 -7.99 -0.86 -10.82
C GLN A 291 -6.68 -1.64 -10.90
N GLY A 292 -6.53 -2.71 -10.10
CA GLY A 292 -5.40 -3.63 -10.22
C GLY A 292 -5.35 -4.36 -11.56
N LEU A 293 -6.51 -4.82 -12.07
CA LEU A 293 -6.61 -5.42 -13.41
C LEU A 293 -6.23 -4.41 -14.51
N ALA A 294 -6.81 -3.22 -14.47
CA ALA A 294 -6.54 -2.17 -15.45
C ALA A 294 -5.08 -1.71 -15.44
N ALA A 295 -4.45 -1.64 -14.26
CA ALA A 295 -3.04 -1.29 -14.13
C ALA A 295 -2.12 -2.33 -14.80
N ILE A 296 -2.39 -3.62 -14.61
CA ILE A 296 -1.60 -4.70 -15.24
C ILE A 296 -1.89 -4.76 -16.75
N GLU A 297 -3.14 -4.55 -17.16
CA GLU A 297 -3.52 -4.54 -18.58
C GLU A 297 -2.85 -3.40 -19.36
N LYS A 298 -2.70 -2.22 -18.76
CA LYS A 298 -1.95 -1.09 -19.34
C LYS A 298 -0.48 -1.41 -19.63
N CYS A 299 0.13 -2.34 -18.88
CA CYS A 299 1.50 -2.77 -19.13
C CYS A 299 1.63 -3.71 -20.34
N GLY A 300 0.52 -4.29 -20.82
CA GLY A 300 0.48 -5.16 -21.99
C GLY A 300 1.43 -6.36 -21.91
N GLU A 301 1.98 -6.75 -23.07
CA GLU A 301 2.92 -7.88 -23.20
C GLU A 301 4.25 -7.65 -22.47
N ALA A 302 4.65 -6.40 -22.21
CA ALA A 302 5.91 -6.11 -21.54
C ALA A 302 5.95 -6.73 -20.14
N ALA A 303 4.83 -6.71 -19.40
CA ALA A 303 4.73 -7.30 -18.08
C ALA A 303 4.90 -8.84 -18.05
N LEU A 304 4.72 -9.53 -19.19
CA LEU A 304 4.94 -10.98 -19.29
C LEU A 304 6.42 -11.35 -19.20
N ASN A 305 7.29 -10.45 -19.68
CA ASN A 305 8.72 -10.68 -19.84
C ASN A 305 9.59 -9.78 -18.95
N ASP A 306 9.02 -8.74 -18.35
CA ASP A 306 9.70 -7.86 -17.39
C ASP A 306 9.15 -8.07 -15.96
N PRO A 307 9.83 -8.91 -15.15
CA PRO A 307 9.47 -9.14 -13.76
C PRO A 307 9.46 -7.87 -12.90
N LYS A 308 10.36 -6.91 -13.17
CA LYS A 308 10.47 -5.69 -12.38
C LYS A 308 9.26 -4.80 -12.63
N MET A 309 8.89 -4.60 -13.89
CA MET A 309 7.70 -3.84 -14.25
C MET A 309 6.45 -4.44 -13.61
N TYR A 310 6.25 -5.75 -13.75
CA TYR A 310 5.08 -6.43 -13.19
C TYR A 310 4.97 -6.25 -11.66
N VAL A 311 6.04 -6.55 -10.93
CA VAL A 311 6.03 -6.47 -9.46
C VAL A 311 5.86 -5.03 -8.99
N GLN A 312 6.50 -4.06 -9.66
CA GLN A 312 6.36 -2.64 -9.31
C GLN A 312 4.93 -2.14 -9.50
N THR A 313 4.27 -2.48 -10.62
CA THR A 313 2.88 -2.10 -10.87
C THR A 313 1.94 -2.66 -9.80
N VAL A 314 2.13 -3.92 -9.38
CA VAL A 314 1.35 -4.52 -8.29
C VAL A 314 1.59 -3.79 -6.97
N LEU A 315 2.84 -3.46 -6.67
CA LEU A 315 3.22 -2.73 -5.46
C LEU A 315 2.64 -1.31 -5.43
N ASP A 316 2.62 -0.61 -6.56
CA ASP A 316 2.10 0.76 -6.63
C ASP A 316 0.60 0.81 -6.36
N VAL A 317 -0.16 -0.15 -6.93
CA VAL A 317 -1.60 -0.32 -6.64
C VAL A 317 -1.80 -0.61 -5.15
N HIS A 318 -1.05 -1.55 -4.58
CA HIS A 318 -1.15 -1.87 -3.16
C HIS A 318 -0.82 -0.67 -2.27
N LYS A 319 0.27 0.07 -2.56
CA LYS A 319 0.69 1.24 -1.78
C LYS A 319 -0.37 2.35 -1.81
N LYS A 320 -0.95 2.63 -2.98
CA LYS A 320 -2.02 3.64 -3.14
C LYS A 320 -3.20 3.34 -2.22
N TYR A 321 -3.75 2.13 -2.29
CA TYR A 321 -4.94 1.79 -1.53
C TYR A 321 -4.66 1.47 -0.06
N ASN A 322 -3.48 0.97 0.28
CA ASN A 322 -3.06 0.86 1.68
C ASN A 322 -3.00 2.24 2.35
N ALA A 323 -2.44 3.25 1.67
CA ALA A 323 -2.42 4.62 2.17
C ALA A 323 -3.85 5.18 2.37
N LEU A 324 -4.77 4.89 1.44
CA LEU A 324 -6.18 5.25 1.59
C LEU A 324 -6.80 4.60 2.84
N VAL A 325 -6.61 3.29 3.03
CA VAL A 325 -7.16 2.57 4.19
C VAL A 325 -6.58 3.07 5.51
N MET A 326 -5.28 3.38 5.55
CA MET A 326 -4.64 3.95 6.75
C MET A 326 -5.15 5.36 7.07
N SER A 327 -5.30 6.22 6.07
CA SER A 327 -5.59 7.65 6.28
C SER A 327 -7.08 7.96 6.36
N ALA A 328 -7.89 7.45 5.44
CA ALA A 328 -9.32 7.78 5.34
C ALA A 328 -10.20 6.86 6.17
N PHE A 329 -9.81 5.60 6.38
CA PHE A 329 -10.64 4.58 7.05
C PHE A 329 -10.09 4.15 8.42
N ASN A 330 -9.17 4.94 8.99
CA ASN A 330 -8.59 4.73 10.33
C ASN A 330 -8.05 3.31 10.58
N ASN A 331 -7.50 2.64 9.55
CA ASN A 331 -7.03 1.26 9.63
C ASN A 331 -8.13 0.27 10.11
N ASP A 332 -9.38 0.47 9.67
CA ASP A 332 -10.48 -0.46 9.96
C ASP A 332 -10.17 -1.87 9.41
N ALA A 333 -10.30 -2.87 10.28
CA ALA A 333 -9.98 -4.26 9.96
C ALA A 333 -10.80 -4.80 8.78
N GLY A 334 -12.04 -4.35 8.59
CA GLY A 334 -12.88 -4.78 7.48
C GLY A 334 -12.46 -4.18 6.14
N PHE A 335 -12.01 -2.92 6.12
CA PHE A 335 -11.43 -2.31 4.92
C PHE A 335 -10.04 -2.85 4.60
N VAL A 336 -9.22 -3.19 5.60
CA VAL A 336 -7.96 -3.93 5.40
C VAL A 336 -8.24 -5.31 4.79
N ALA A 337 -9.25 -6.03 5.28
CA ALA A 337 -9.65 -7.31 4.71
C ALA A 337 -10.17 -7.18 3.26
N ALA A 338 -10.89 -6.10 2.95
CA ALA A 338 -11.33 -5.80 1.58
C ALA A 338 -10.15 -5.54 0.63
N LEU A 339 -9.15 -4.77 1.06
CA LEU A 339 -7.90 -4.56 0.34
C LEU A 339 -7.16 -5.90 0.11
N ASP A 340 -6.96 -6.68 1.18
CA ASP A 340 -6.26 -7.96 1.13
C ASP A 340 -6.94 -8.93 0.16
N LYS A 341 -8.28 -8.99 0.18
CA LYS A 341 -9.08 -9.83 -0.70
C LYS A 341 -9.03 -9.37 -2.15
N ALA A 342 -9.08 -8.06 -2.40
CA ALA A 342 -8.93 -7.51 -3.74
C ALA A 342 -7.55 -7.81 -4.34
N CYS A 343 -6.47 -7.59 -3.56
CA CYS A 343 -5.10 -7.93 -3.93
C CYS A 343 -4.94 -9.42 -4.24
N GLY A 344 -5.43 -10.29 -3.36
CA GLY A 344 -5.45 -11.74 -3.61
C GLY A 344 -6.18 -12.11 -4.91
N ARG A 345 -7.28 -11.42 -5.27
CA ARG A 345 -8.02 -11.72 -6.49
C ARG A 345 -7.28 -11.29 -7.76
N PHE A 346 -6.79 -10.04 -7.85
CA PHE A 346 -6.19 -9.57 -9.11
C PHE A 346 -4.75 -10.09 -9.30
N ILE A 347 -4.00 -10.37 -8.23
CA ILE A 347 -2.63 -10.89 -8.36
C ILE A 347 -2.63 -12.32 -8.92
N ASN A 348 -3.61 -13.14 -8.53
CA ASN A 348 -3.73 -14.54 -8.97
C ASN A 348 -4.57 -14.70 -10.26
N ASN A 349 -5.30 -13.66 -10.68
CA ASN A 349 -6.04 -13.63 -11.94
C ASN A 349 -6.02 -12.22 -12.56
N ASN A 350 -5.18 -12.04 -13.57
CA ASN A 350 -4.98 -10.82 -14.33
C ASN A 350 -4.64 -11.11 -15.81
N ALA A 351 -4.46 -10.05 -16.60
CA ALA A 351 -4.08 -10.14 -18.01
C ALA A 351 -2.86 -11.06 -18.25
N VAL A 352 -1.78 -10.91 -17.47
CA VAL A 352 -0.56 -11.72 -17.60
C VAL A 352 -0.82 -13.20 -17.34
N THR A 353 -1.58 -13.54 -16.28
CA THR A 353 -1.94 -14.94 -16.00
C THR A 353 -2.87 -15.54 -17.05
N LYS A 354 -3.76 -14.73 -17.66
CA LYS A 354 -4.65 -15.17 -18.74
C LYS A 354 -3.88 -15.41 -20.04
N MET A 355 -2.95 -14.53 -20.38
CA MET A 355 -2.07 -14.67 -21.54
C MET A 355 -1.17 -15.90 -21.41
N ALA A 356 -0.65 -16.17 -20.21
CA ALA A 356 0.14 -17.37 -19.93
C ALA A 356 -0.70 -18.64 -19.72
N GLN A 357 -2.03 -18.54 -19.79
CA GLN A 357 -2.99 -19.62 -19.49
C GLN A 357 -2.77 -20.31 -18.12
N SER A 358 -2.17 -19.61 -17.17
CA SER A 358 -1.79 -20.17 -15.87
C SER A 358 -1.65 -19.09 -14.78
N SER A 359 -2.27 -19.34 -13.62
CA SER A 359 -2.08 -18.53 -12.40
C SER A 359 -0.65 -18.58 -11.88
N SER A 360 0.12 -19.60 -12.26
CA SER A 360 1.51 -19.82 -11.84
C SER A 360 2.48 -18.77 -12.40
N LYS A 361 2.06 -17.94 -13.37
CA LYS A 361 2.94 -16.92 -13.94
C LYS A 361 3.28 -15.80 -12.95
N SER A 362 2.33 -15.38 -12.11
CA SER A 362 2.56 -14.34 -11.08
C SER A 362 3.66 -14.75 -10.08
N PRO A 363 3.61 -15.93 -9.42
CA PRO A 363 4.70 -16.39 -8.57
C PRO A 363 6.02 -16.58 -9.31
N GLU A 364 6.00 -17.02 -10.57
CA GLU A 364 7.22 -17.16 -11.39
C GLU A 364 7.90 -15.80 -11.60
N LEU A 365 7.14 -14.77 -11.99
CA LEU A 365 7.66 -13.42 -12.18
C LEU A 365 8.20 -12.84 -10.87
N LEU A 366 7.51 -13.04 -9.75
CA LEU A 366 8.00 -12.62 -8.44
C LEU A 366 9.34 -13.30 -8.11
N ALA A 367 9.48 -14.61 -8.33
CA ALA A 367 10.74 -15.32 -8.10
C ALA A 367 11.88 -14.83 -9.01
N ARG A 368 11.59 -14.51 -10.28
CA ARG A 368 12.58 -13.93 -11.22
C ARG A 368 12.99 -12.52 -10.82
N TYR A 369 12.06 -11.72 -10.30
CA TYR A 369 12.39 -10.40 -9.79
C TYR A 369 13.32 -10.51 -8.57
N CYS A 370 13.02 -11.41 -7.62
CA CYS A 370 13.93 -11.69 -6.50
C CYS A 370 15.32 -12.14 -6.98
N ASP A 371 15.40 -13.03 -7.98
CA ASP A 371 16.68 -13.44 -8.55
C ASP A 371 17.47 -12.25 -9.10
N SER A 372 16.81 -11.34 -9.82
CA SER A 372 17.46 -10.15 -10.38
C SER A 372 18.03 -9.20 -9.30
N LEU A 373 17.37 -9.10 -8.15
CA LEU A 373 17.81 -8.29 -7.01
C LEU A 373 19.00 -8.91 -6.27
N LEU A 374 18.98 -10.24 -6.11
CA LEU A 374 19.97 -10.99 -5.33
C LEU A 374 21.17 -11.44 -6.18
N LYS A 375 21.18 -11.15 -7.47
CA LYS A 375 22.30 -11.44 -8.37
C LYS A 375 23.36 -10.34 -8.25
N LYS A 376 24.64 -10.72 -8.27
CA LYS A 376 25.75 -9.77 -8.28
C LYS A 376 25.68 -8.91 -9.54
N SER A 377 25.60 -7.59 -9.36
CA SER A 377 25.65 -6.60 -10.43
C SER A 377 26.32 -5.33 -9.94
N SER A 378 26.94 -4.58 -10.86
CA SER A 378 27.58 -3.29 -10.56
C SER A 378 26.58 -2.20 -10.20
N LYS A 379 25.28 -2.44 -10.41
CA LYS A 379 24.18 -1.53 -10.08
C LYS A 379 23.36 -2.01 -8.87
N ASN A 380 23.92 -2.89 -8.03
CA ASN A 380 23.20 -3.36 -6.86
C ASN A 380 22.94 -2.19 -5.91
N PRO A 381 21.70 -2.05 -5.41
CA PRO A 381 21.36 -1.01 -4.44
C PRO A 381 22.13 -1.22 -3.13
N GLU A 382 22.17 -0.18 -2.30
CA GLU A 382 22.76 -0.29 -0.96
C GLU A 382 22.00 -1.33 -0.12
N GLU A 383 22.66 -1.91 0.88
CA GLU A 383 22.09 -3.02 1.66
C GLU A 383 20.73 -2.67 2.31
N ALA A 384 20.58 -1.44 2.80
CA ALA A 384 19.32 -0.97 3.38
C ALA A 384 18.19 -0.88 2.33
N GLU A 385 18.46 -0.32 1.16
CA GLU A 385 17.48 -0.21 0.06
C GLU A 385 17.12 -1.61 -0.50
N LEU A 386 18.09 -2.52 -0.57
CA LEU A 386 17.87 -3.89 -0.97
C LEU A 386 16.92 -4.59 0.01
N GLU A 387 17.17 -4.46 1.31
CA GLU A 387 16.33 -5.04 2.35
C GLU A 387 14.89 -4.49 2.33
N ASP A 388 14.72 -3.18 2.12
CA ASP A 388 13.41 -2.56 1.92
C ASP A 388 12.69 -3.10 0.69
N THR A 389 13.43 -3.32 -0.40
CA THR A 389 12.88 -3.92 -1.62
C THR A 389 12.47 -5.38 -1.39
N LEU A 390 13.26 -6.16 -0.63
CA LEU A 390 12.89 -7.53 -0.25
C LEU A 390 11.66 -7.56 0.67
N ASN A 391 11.49 -6.60 1.57
CA ASN A 391 10.27 -6.45 2.36
C ASN A 391 9.04 -6.18 1.46
N GLN A 392 9.19 -5.33 0.44
CA GLN A 392 8.12 -5.07 -0.52
C GLN A 392 7.76 -6.32 -1.34
N VAL A 393 8.75 -7.09 -1.78
CA VAL A 393 8.51 -8.41 -2.41
C VAL A 393 7.66 -9.31 -1.51
N MET A 394 7.94 -9.32 -0.21
CA MET A 394 7.18 -10.13 0.75
C MET A 394 5.73 -9.66 0.93
N VAL A 395 5.45 -8.36 0.73
CA VAL A 395 4.08 -7.84 0.68
C VAL A 395 3.31 -8.47 -0.49
N VAL A 396 3.91 -8.54 -1.68
CA VAL A 396 3.27 -9.21 -2.83
C VAL A 396 3.14 -10.71 -2.60
N PHE A 397 4.18 -11.34 -2.05
CA PHE A 397 4.22 -12.77 -1.74
C PHE A 397 3.08 -13.21 -0.80
N LYS A 398 2.66 -12.35 0.14
CA LYS A 398 1.50 -12.59 1.03
C LYS A 398 0.24 -12.97 0.24
N TYR A 399 0.03 -12.34 -0.91
CA TYR A 399 -1.18 -12.49 -1.73
C TYR A 399 -1.10 -13.62 -2.76
N ILE A 400 0.06 -14.28 -2.92
CA ILE A 400 0.22 -15.39 -3.86
C ILE A 400 -0.48 -16.64 -3.31
N GLU A 401 -1.35 -17.25 -4.11
CA GLU A 401 -1.98 -18.54 -3.77
C GLU A 401 -1.02 -19.71 -4.00
N ASP A 402 -0.39 -19.78 -5.19
CA ASP A 402 0.52 -20.84 -5.61
C ASP A 402 1.97 -20.59 -5.13
N LYS A 403 2.20 -20.62 -3.81
CA LYS A 403 3.52 -20.36 -3.20
C LYS A 403 4.55 -21.43 -3.55
N ASP A 404 4.12 -22.67 -3.72
CA ASP A 404 4.96 -23.78 -4.17
C ASP A 404 5.65 -23.51 -5.53
N VAL A 405 4.97 -22.83 -6.45
CA VAL A 405 5.55 -22.37 -7.72
C VAL A 405 6.69 -21.41 -7.44
N PHE A 406 6.46 -20.37 -6.63
CA PHE A 406 7.52 -19.45 -6.22
C PHE A 406 8.69 -20.20 -5.59
N GLN A 407 8.42 -21.12 -4.66
CA GLN A 407 9.43 -21.93 -3.98
C GLN A 407 10.32 -22.68 -4.97
N LYS A 408 9.74 -23.36 -5.96
CA LYS A 408 10.48 -24.19 -6.91
C LYS A 408 11.34 -23.34 -7.84
N PHE A 409 10.80 -22.24 -8.37
CA PHE A 409 11.56 -21.30 -9.19
C PHE A 409 12.67 -20.61 -8.38
N TYR A 410 12.35 -20.14 -7.16
CA TYR A 410 13.33 -19.51 -6.28
C TYR A 410 14.45 -20.49 -5.88
N ALA A 411 14.12 -21.73 -5.50
CA ALA A 411 15.11 -22.76 -5.17
C ALA A 411 16.07 -23.05 -6.32
N LYS A 412 15.54 -23.12 -7.54
CA LYS A 412 16.32 -23.33 -8.76
C LYS A 412 17.26 -22.17 -9.06
N MET A 413 16.78 -20.95 -8.95
CA MET A 413 17.60 -19.76 -9.18
C MET A 413 18.64 -19.57 -8.07
N LEU A 414 18.27 -19.79 -6.81
CA LEU A 414 19.20 -19.81 -5.68
C LEU A 414 20.29 -20.85 -5.89
N ALA A 415 19.93 -22.08 -6.27
CA ALA A 415 20.90 -23.13 -6.54
C ALA A 415 21.93 -22.70 -7.61
N LYS A 416 21.46 -22.06 -8.69
CA LYS A 416 22.36 -21.50 -9.71
C LYS A 416 23.24 -20.38 -9.14
N ARG A 417 22.69 -19.43 -8.37
CA ARG A 417 23.48 -18.34 -7.78
C ARG A 417 24.56 -18.86 -6.83
N LEU A 418 24.23 -19.85 -5.99
CA LEU A 418 25.15 -20.49 -5.05
C LEU A 418 26.28 -21.25 -5.77
N VAL A 419 25.95 -22.08 -6.77
CA VAL A 419 26.97 -22.83 -7.53
C VAL A 419 27.90 -21.89 -8.28
N HIS A 420 27.35 -20.86 -8.93
CA HIS A 420 28.13 -19.92 -9.72
C HIS A 420 28.82 -18.84 -8.90
N GLN A 421 28.59 -18.79 -7.57
CA GLN A 421 29.06 -17.75 -6.65
C GLN A 421 28.71 -16.34 -7.15
N ASN A 422 27.46 -16.18 -7.58
CA ASN A 422 26.96 -14.97 -8.22
C ASN A 422 25.85 -14.28 -7.42
N SER A 423 25.80 -14.54 -6.11
CA SER A 423 24.94 -13.82 -5.18
C SER A 423 25.52 -12.43 -4.88
N ALA A 424 24.62 -11.46 -4.66
CA ALA A 424 24.95 -10.08 -4.31
C ALA A 424 25.59 -9.99 -2.92
N SER A 425 24.97 -10.66 -1.95
CA SER A 425 25.41 -10.76 -0.55
C SER A 425 24.87 -12.06 0.05
N ASP A 426 25.70 -12.77 0.80
CA ASP A 426 25.28 -13.98 1.52
C ASP A 426 24.26 -13.64 2.63
N ASP A 427 24.39 -12.46 3.25
CA ASP A 427 23.49 -11.98 4.30
C ASP A 427 22.10 -11.64 3.74
N ALA A 428 22.03 -11.02 2.54
CA ALA A 428 20.76 -10.72 1.88
C ALA A 428 20.00 -12.01 1.50
N GLU A 429 20.70 -13.04 1.06
CA GLU A 429 20.09 -14.34 0.76
C GLU A 429 19.59 -15.04 2.04
N ALA A 430 20.37 -14.99 3.13
CA ALA A 430 19.96 -15.51 4.44
C ALA A 430 18.74 -14.76 4.99
N SER A 431 18.71 -13.43 4.86
CA SER A 431 17.57 -12.56 5.21
C SER A 431 16.31 -12.99 4.46
N MET A 432 16.41 -13.15 3.13
CA MET A 432 15.27 -13.57 2.31
C MET A 432 14.73 -14.95 2.71
N ILE A 433 15.60 -15.93 2.98
CA ILE A 433 15.19 -17.26 3.46
C ILE A 433 14.51 -17.16 4.83
N SER A 434 15.00 -16.29 5.72
CA SER A 434 14.38 -16.04 7.03
C SER A 434 12.96 -15.49 6.88
N LYS A 435 12.74 -14.52 5.98
CA LYS A 435 11.41 -13.97 5.68
C LYS A 435 10.46 -15.03 5.12
N LEU A 436 10.93 -15.88 4.20
CA LEU A 436 10.15 -17.00 3.67
C LEU A 436 9.80 -18.02 4.77
N LYS A 437 10.72 -18.26 5.71
CA LYS A 437 10.49 -19.15 6.86
C LYS A 437 9.43 -18.58 7.80
N GLN A 438 9.44 -17.28 8.06
CA GLN A 438 8.41 -16.61 8.87
C GLN A 438 7.03 -16.70 8.22
N ALA A 439 6.94 -16.55 6.89
CA ALA A 439 5.68 -16.57 6.16
C ALA A 439 5.09 -17.97 5.92
N CYS A 440 5.93 -18.99 5.68
CA CYS A 440 5.48 -20.33 5.25
C CYS A 440 5.92 -21.48 6.17
N GLY A 441 6.71 -21.19 7.21
CA GLY A 441 7.22 -22.19 8.15
C GLY A 441 8.52 -22.87 7.72
N PHE A 442 9.02 -23.74 8.61
CA PHE A 442 10.33 -24.39 8.47
C PHE A 442 10.40 -25.40 7.32
N GLU A 443 9.37 -26.24 7.13
CA GLU A 443 9.39 -27.26 6.06
C GLU A 443 9.55 -26.64 4.67
N TYR A 444 8.96 -25.45 4.46
CA TYR A 444 9.03 -24.71 3.20
C TYR A 444 10.45 -24.22 2.88
N THR A 445 11.24 -23.86 3.88
CA THR A 445 12.60 -23.35 3.67
C THR A 445 13.71 -24.37 3.94
N SER A 446 13.38 -25.54 4.49
CA SER A 446 14.33 -26.60 4.86
C SER A 446 15.36 -26.93 3.78
N LYS A 447 14.92 -27.13 2.53
CA LYS A 447 15.81 -27.39 1.39
C LYS A 447 16.70 -26.19 1.06
N LEU A 448 16.16 -24.97 1.12
CA LEU A 448 16.92 -23.73 0.88
C LEU A 448 18.04 -23.55 1.90
N GLN A 449 17.73 -23.77 3.18
CA GLN A 449 18.69 -23.71 4.27
C GLN A 449 19.77 -24.79 4.14
N ARG A 450 19.37 -26.00 3.71
CA ARG A 450 20.33 -27.09 3.45
C ARG A 450 21.29 -26.74 2.31
N MET A 451 20.82 -26.07 1.25
CA MET A 451 21.69 -25.62 0.16
C MET A 451 22.78 -24.66 0.67
N PHE A 452 22.47 -23.73 1.57
CA PHE A 452 23.47 -22.86 2.20
C PHE A 452 24.50 -23.64 3.03
N GLN A 453 24.02 -24.58 3.84
CA GLN A 453 24.90 -25.43 4.66
C GLN A 453 25.85 -26.26 3.79
N ASP A 454 25.35 -26.85 2.71
CA ASP A 454 26.15 -27.67 1.79
C ASP A 454 27.27 -26.87 1.11
N ILE A 455 27.04 -25.58 0.80
CA ILE A 455 28.09 -24.69 0.27
C ILE A 455 29.19 -24.44 1.30
N GLY A 456 28.82 -24.19 2.56
CA GLY A 456 29.78 -24.02 3.66
C GLY A 456 30.63 -25.29 3.88
N VAL A 457 29.97 -26.44 3.97
CA VAL A 457 30.65 -27.75 4.12
C VAL A 457 31.55 -28.06 2.92
N SER A 458 31.14 -27.69 1.70
CA SER A 458 31.96 -27.86 0.51
C SER A 458 33.24 -27.01 0.55
N LYS A 459 33.20 -25.79 1.09
CA LYS A 459 34.40 -24.95 1.24
C LYS A 459 35.42 -25.62 2.17
N ASP A 460 34.97 -26.08 3.35
CA ASP A 460 35.81 -26.81 4.31
C ASP A 460 36.38 -28.11 3.70
N LEU A 461 35.57 -28.87 2.95
CA LEU A 461 36.03 -30.07 2.27
C LEU A 461 37.13 -29.79 1.24
N ASN A 462 37.05 -28.68 0.49
CA ASN A 462 38.11 -28.27 -0.43
C ASN A 462 39.40 -27.91 0.31
N GLU A 463 39.33 -27.22 1.45
CA GLU A 463 40.52 -26.92 2.25
C GLU A 463 41.19 -28.18 2.77
N GLN A 464 40.38 -29.15 3.23
CA GLN A 464 40.86 -30.45 3.66
C GLN A 464 41.49 -31.25 2.51
N PHE A 465 40.92 -31.18 1.31
CA PHE A 465 41.48 -31.82 0.12
C PHE A 465 42.81 -31.17 -0.30
N LYS A 466 42.89 -29.83 -0.30
CA LYS A 466 44.14 -29.10 -0.58
C LYS A 466 45.26 -29.47 0.40
N LYS A 467 44.96 -29.58 1.70
CA LYS A 467 45.92 -30.06 2.71
C LYS A 467 46.36 -31.51 2.48
N HIS A 468 45.43 -32.37 2.06
CA HIS A 468 45.76 -33.76 1.71
C HIS A 468 46.67 -33.83 0.48
N LEU A 469 46.45 -32.95 -0.51
CA LEU A 469 47.28 -32.87 -1.70
C LEU A 469 48.71 -32.42 -1.42
N THR A 470 48.95 -31.55 -0.42
CA THR A 470 50.30 -31.13 -0.01
C THR A 470 51.19 -32.31 0.37
N ASN A 471 50.61 -33.40 0.86
CA ASN A 471 51.32 -34.62 1.28
C ASN A 471 51.45 -35.65 0.14
N SER A 472 51.06 -35.29 -1.09
CA SER A 472 51.06 -36.16 -2.27
C SER A 472 51.56 -35.41 -3.51
N GLU A 473 51.65 -36.08 -4.66
CA GLU A 473 51.97 -35.40 -5.92
C GLU A 473 50.95 -34.29 -6.24
N PRO A 474 51.40 -33.11 -6.71
CA PRO A 474 50.50 -32.04 -7.07
C PRO A 474 49.62 -32.43 -8.27
N LEU A 475 48.42 -31.86 -8.32
CA LEU A 475 47.58 -31.94 -9.50
C LEU A 475 48.15 -31.03 -10.60
N ASP A 476 47.94 -31.42 -11.85
CA ASP A 476 48.37 -30.65 -13.03
C ASP A 476 47.50 -29.40 -13.28
N LEU A 477 46.46 -29.19 -12.45
CA LEU A 477 45.50 -28.09 -12.55
C LEU A 477 45.00 -27.61 -11.18
N ASP A 478 44.54 -26.36 -11.10
CA ASP A 478 43.84 -25.85 -9.92
C ASP A 478 42.41 -26.42 -9.86
N PHE A 479 42.14 -27.22 -8.83
CA PHE A 479 40.92 -28.00 -8.69
C PHE A 479 40.10 -27.55 -7.48
N SER A 480 38.81 -27.35 -7.70
CA SER A 480 37.83 -27.03 -6.66
C SER A 480 36.51 -27.71 -6.99
N ILE A 481 35.83 -28.24 -5.97
CA ILE A 481 34.58 -29.00 -6.14
C ILE A 481 33.52 -28.61 -5.12
N GLN A 482 32.25 -28.68 -5.51
CA GLN A 482 31.11 -28.50 -4.61
C GLN A 482 30.38 -29.83 -4.44
N VAL A 483 30.32 -30.33 -3.21
CA VAL A 483 29.64 -31.58 -2.87
C VAL A 483 28.27 -31.24 -2.27
N LEU A 484 27.22 -31.56 -3.02
CA LEU A 484 25.85 -31.11 -2.77
C LEU A 484 24.93 -32.30 -2.43
N SER A 485 23.98 -32.11 -1.51
CA SER A 485 23.04 -33.17 -1.14
C SER A 485 21.94 -33.37 -2.20
N SER A 486 21.86 -34.56 -2.80
CA SER A 486 20.92 -34.83 -3.92
C SER A 486 19.43 -34.56 -3.61
N GLY A 487 19.00 -34.67 -2.35
CA GLY A 487 17.60 -34.45 -1.95
C GLY A 487 17.18 -32.98 -1.81
N SER A 488 18.13 -32.05 -1.70
CA SER A 488 17.87 -30.63 -1.42
C SER A 488 18.05 -29.73 -2.62
N TRP A 489 18.86 -30.18 -3.59
CA TRP A 489 19.22 -29.42 -4.77
C TRP A 489 18.35 -29.80 -5.98
N PRO A 490 17.96 -28.86 -6.83
CA PRO A 490 17.07 -29.10 -7.97
C PRO A 490 17.81 -29.65 -9.21
N PHE A 491 19.04 -30.11 -9.06
CA PHE A 491 19.86 -30.61 -10.16
C PHE A 491 19.60 -32.09 -10.41
N GLN A 492 19.47 -32.46 -11.68
CA GLN A 492 19.35 -33.84 -12.11
C GLN A 492 20.65 -34.25 -12.82
N GLN A 493 20.98 -35.54 -12.71
CA GLN A 493 22.08 -36.10 -13.49
C GLN A 493 21.72 -36.01 -14.98
N SER A 494 22.58 -35.35 -15.74
CA SER A 494 22.44 -35.26 -17.19
C SER A 494 23.22 -36.38 -17.89
N CYS A 495 23.12 -36.35 -19.21
CA CYS A 495 23.67 -37.24 -20.24
C CYS A 495 25.00 -37.96 -19.94
N THR A 496 25.22 -39.02 -20.72
CA THR A 496 26.54 -39.60 -20.95
C THR A 496 27.52 -38.50 -21.38
N PHE A 497 28.74 -38.54 -20.86
CA PHE A 497 29.79 -37.59 -21.16
C PHE A 497 31.13 -38.29 -20.95
N ALA A 498 31.99 -38.24 -21.96
CA ALA A 498 33.36 -38.72 -21.85
C ALA A 498 34.21 -37.59 -21.23
N LEU A 499 34.74 -37.83 -20.02
CA LEU A 499 35.60 -36.86 -19.34
C LEU A 499 36.94 -36.75 -20.10
N PRO A 500 37.39 -35.53 -20.46
CA PRO A 500 38.72 -35.35 -21.06
C PRO A 500 39.82 -35.89 -20.14
N SER A 501 40.85 -36.50 -20.75
CA SER A 501 41.97 -37.15 -20.05
C SER A 501 42.67 -36.24 -19.03
N GLU A 502 42.73 -34.95 -19.33
CA GLU A 502 43.35 -33.90 -18.52
C GLU A 502 42.62 -33.69 -17.19
N LEU A 503 41.33 -34.04 -17.11
CA LEU A 503 40.51 -33.90 -15.89
C LEU A 503 40.40 -35.21 -15.09
N GLU A 504 40.74 -36.35 -15.69
CA GLU A 504 40.56 -37.69 -15.12
C GLU A 504 41.37 -37.88 -13.83
N ARG A 505 42.62 -37.39 -13.79
CA ARG A 505 43.48 -37.50 -12.61
C ARG A 505 42.86 -36.81 -11.39
N SER A 506 42.33 -35.59 -11.58
CA SER A 506 41.67 -34.81 -10.52
C SER A 506 40.39 -35.50 -10.03
N TYR A 507 39.60 -36.04 -10.96
CA TYR A 507 38.41 -36.83 -10.66
C TYR A 507 38.72 -38.06 -9.79
N GLN A 508 39.70 -38.87 -10.18
CA GLN A 508 40.07 -40.10 -9.48
C GLN A 508 40.61 -39.80 -8.07
N ARG A 509 41.51 -38.80 -7.95
CA ARG A 509 42.10 -38.40 -6.67
C ARG A 509 41.06 -37.89 -5.69
N PHE A 510 40.16 -37.03 -6.14
CA PHE A 510 39.09 -36.52 -5.28
C PHE A 510 38.11 -37.63 -4.88
N THR A 511 37.74 -38.51 -5.81
CA THR A 511 36.82 -39.64 -5.52
C THR A 511 37.41 -40.58 -4.46
N ALA A 512 38.69 -40.91 -4.56
CA ALA A 512 39.38 -41.74 -3.57
C ALA A 512 39.47 -41.05 -2.19
N PHE A 513 39.79 -39.76 -2.17
CA PHE A 513 39.81 -38.95 -0.95
C PHE A 513 38.43 -38.87 -0.27
N TYR A 514 37.36 -38.69 -1.06
CA TYR A 514 36.01 -38.63 -0.51
C TYR A 514 35.57 -39.98 0.04
N ALA A 515 35.84 -41.07 -0.70
CA ALA A 515 35.47 -42.43 -0.29
C ALA A 515 36.17 -42.88 1.00
N SER A 516 37.43 -42.45 1.22
CA SER A 516 38.17 -42.80 2.44
C SER A 516 37.62 -42.12 3.70
N ARG A 517 36.95 -40.96 3.56
CA ARG A 517 36.37 -40.20 4.68
C ARG A 517 34.89 -40.45 4.90
N HIS A 518 34.17 -40.81 3.85
CA HIS A 518 32.72 -40.96 3.88
C HIS A 518 32.30 -42.34 3.40
N SER A 519 32.26 -43.30 4.32
CA SER A 519 31.73 -44.63 4.05
C SER A 519 30.23 -44.59 3.76
N GLY A 520 29.79 -45.39 2.78
CA GLY A 520 28.37 -45.54 2.42
C GLY A 520 27.78 -44.41 1.57
N ARG A 521 28.58 -43.45 1.09
CA ARG A 521 28.13 -42.39 0.17
C ARG A 521 28.64 -42.62 -1.25
N LYS A 522 27.81 -42.27 -2.24
CA LYS A 522 28.16 -42.32 -3.67
C LYS A 522 28.14 -40.93 -4.26
N LEU A 523 29.22 -40.55 -4.96
CA LEU A 523 29.29 -39.30 -5.72
C LEU A 523 28.63 -39.48 -7.10
N THR A 524 27.83 -38.48 -7.49
CA THR A 524 27.29 -38.36 -8.85
C THR A 524 27.75 -37.02 -9.40
N TRP A 525 28.46 -37.04 -10.52
CA TRP A 525 29.10 -35.85 -11.08
C TRP A 525 28.19 -35.16 -12.09
N LEU A 526 28.11 -33.83 -12.00
CA LEU A 526 27.22 -33.00 -12.80
C LEU A 526 28.04 -32.07 -13.72
N TYR A 527 28.62 -32.64 -14.77
CA TYR A 527 29.54 -31.93 -15.67
C TYR A 527 28.91 -30.73 -16.40
N GLN A 528 27.59 -30.77 -16.62
CA GLN A 528 26.85 -29.67 -17.24
C GLN A 528 26.83 -28.37 -16.40
N LEU A 529 27.10 -28.47 -15.08
CA LEU A 529 27.20 -27.32 -14.17
C LEU A 529 28.64 -26.90 -13.92
N SER A 530 29.61 -27.65 -14.44
CA SER A 530 31.03 -27.42 -14.24
C SER A 530 31.57 -26.40 -15.24
N LYS A 531 32.57 -25.63 -14.78
CA LYS A 531 33.27 -24.61 -15.55
C LYS A 531 34.76 -24.68 -15.26
N GLY A 532 35.56 -24.27 -16.22
CA GLY A 532 37.02 -24.22 -16.10
C GLY A 532 37.63 -23.12 -16.96
N GLU A 533 38.95 -23.01 -16.88
CA GLU A 533 39.72 -22.06 -17.68
C GLU A 533 40.68 -22.81 -18.61
N LEU A 534 40.62 -22.48 -19.90
CA LEU A 534 41.57 -22.96 -20.89
C LEU A 534 42.53 -21.85 -21.27
N VAL A 535 43.80 -22.18 -21.42
CA VAL A 535 44.82 -21.24 -21.89
C VAL A 535 45.18 -21.59 -23.32
N THR A 536 44.99 -20.65 -24.24
CA THR A 536 45.22 -20.88 -25.67
C THR A 536 46.66 -20.58 -26.04
N ASN A 537 47.30 -21.51 -26.74
CA ASN A 537 48.66 -21.36 -27.26
C ASN A 537 48.71 -21.33 -28.81
N CYS A 538 47.58 -21.57 -29.46
CA CYS A 538 47.45 -21.65 -30.93
C CYS A 538 47.24 -20.31 -31.63
N PHE A 539 47.03 -19.21 -30.88
CA PHE A 539 46.77 -17.88 -31.44
C PHE A 539 47.96 -16.93 -31.25
N LYS A 540 47.99 -15.84 -32.02
CA LYS A 540 49.04 -14.81 -31.92
C LYS A 540 49.20 -14.25 -30.50
N ASN A 541 48.09 -14.09 -29.78
CA ASN A 541 48.09 -13.70 -28.37
C ASN A 541 47.62 -14.88 -27.51
N ARG A 542 48.18 -15.00 -26.31
CA ARG A 542 47.76 -15.99 -25.31
C ARG A 542 46.47 -15.50 -24.64
N TYR A 543 45.37 -16.23 -24.84
CA TYR A 543 44.08 -15.92 -24.23
C TYR A 543 43.73 -16.94 -23.13
N THR A 544 42.95 -16.50 -22.14
CA THR A 544 42.35 -17.36 -21.13
C THR A 544 40.85 -17.41 -21.35
N LEU A 545 40.33 -18.58 -21.74
CA LEU A 545 38.93 -18.81 -22.04
C LEU A 545 38.23 -19.43 -20.82
N GLN A 546 37.23 -18.75 -20.27
CA GLN A 546 36.35 -19.33 -19.25
C GLN A 546 35.23 -20.08 -19.97
N ALA A 547 35.21 -21.41 -19.80
CA ALA A 547 34.39 -22.31 -20.60
C ALA A 547 33.60 -23.28 -19.70
N SER A 548 32.47 -23.75 -20.19
CA SER A 548 31.79 -24.91 -19.60
C SER A 548 32.59 -26.19 -19.87
N THR A 549 32.39 -27.25 -19.08
CA THR A 549 33.11 -28.52 -19.29
C THR A 549 32.82 -29.14 -20.67
N PHE A 550 31.62 -28.93 -21.23
CA PHE A 550 31.30 -29.36 -22.60
C PHE A 550 32.07 -28.57 -23.65
N GLN A 551 32.20 -27.24 -23.49
CA GLN A 551 33.04 -26.43 -24.36
C GLN A 551 34.51 -26.85 -24.27
N MET A 552 35.00 -27.16 -23.07
CA MET A 552 36.36 -27.65 -22.87
C MET A 552 36.60 -28.97 -23.58
N ALA A 553 35.69 -29.94 -23.44
CA ALA A 553 35.82 -31.25 -24.05
C ALA A 553 35.96 -31.16 -25.58
N ILE A 554 35.19 -30.27 -26.22
CA ILE A 554 35.27 -30.02 -27.67
C ILE A 554 36.59 -29.34 -28.03
N LEU A 555 36.95 -28.25 -27.34
CA LEU A 555 38.16 -27.47 -27.67
C LEU A 555 39.45 -28.28 -27.47
N LEU A 556 39.48 -29.20 -26.50
CA LEU A 556 40.64 -30.06 -26.27
C LEU A 556 40.86 -31.09 -27.39
N GLN A 557 39.82 -31.49 -28.15
CA GLN A 557 39.99 -32.38 -29.32
C GLN A 557 40.90 -31.73 -30.39
N TYR A 558 40.87 -30.40 -30.49
CA TYR A 558 41.67 -29.65 -31.46
C TYR A 558 43.16 -29.56 -31.11
N ASN A 559 43.60 -30.16 -30.00
CA ASN A 559 45.03 -30.36 -29.75
C ASN A 559 45.63 -31.51 -30.60
N THR A 560 44.79 -32.37 -31.18
CA THR A 560 45.23 -33.52 -31.99
C THR A 560 45.06 -33.27 -33.49
N GLU A 561 43.91 -32.72 -33.92
CA GLU A 561 43.64 -32.37 -35.32
C GLU A 561 42.90 -31.02 -35.43
N ASP A 562 43.10 -30.28 -36.52
CA ASP A 562 42.52 -28.94 -36.69
C ASP A 562 41.08 -28.95 -37.24
N ALA A 563 40.54 -30.11 -37.63
CA ALA A 563 39.24 -30.24 -38.28
C ALA A 563 38.53 -31.53 -37.87
N TYR A 564 37.26 -31.42 -37.46
CA TYR A 564 36.42 -32.57 -37.12
C TYR A 564 35.02 -32.41 -37.68
N THR A 565 34.39 -33.53 -38.04
CA THR A 565 32.95 -33.56 -38.32
C THR A 565 32.15 -33.54 -37.02
N VAL A 566 30.91 -33.05 -37.07
CA VAL A 566 30.00 -33.06 -35.92
C VAL A 566 29.80 -34.48 -35.36
N GLN A 567 29.73 -35.50 -36.23
CA GLN A 567 29.62 -36.90 -35.81
C GLN A 567 30.86 -37.36 -35.03
N GLN A 568 32.08 -37.05 -35.51
CA GLN A 568 33.31 -37.40 -34.80
C GLN A 568 33.38 -36.73 -33.41
N LEU A 569 32.96 -35.47 -33.30
CA LEU A 569 32.88 -34.77 -32.01
C LEU A 569 31.81 -35.39 -31.08
N THR A 570 30.71 -35.87 -31.64
CA THR A 570 29.66 -36.59 -30.88
C THR A 570 30.22 -37.89 -30.30
N ASP A 571 30.93 -38.66 -31.13
CA ASP A 571 31.46 -39.97 -30.74
C ASP A 571 32.60 -39.85 -29.73
N SER A 572 33.47 -38.84 -29.86
CA SER A 572 34.59 -38.63 -28.92
C SER A 572 34.13 -38.07 -27.57
N THR A 573 33.20 -37.12 -27.56
CA THR A 573 32.74 -36.46 -26.32
C THR A 573 31.55 -37.15 -25.66
N GLN A 574 30.83 -38.00 -26.40
CA GLN A 574 29.58 -38.65 -25.99
C GLN A 574 28.45 -37.67 -25.59
N ILE A 575 28.57 -36.40 -25.99
CA ILE A 575 27.55 -35.37 -25.77
C ILE A 575 26.39 -35.59 -26.74
N LYS A 576 25.14 -35.48 -26.27
CA LYS A 576 23.95 -35.55 -27.14
C LYS A 576 23.99 -34.48 -28.23
N MET A 577 23.64 -34.86 -29.46
CA MET A 577 23.66 -34.00 -30.65
C MET A 577 22.96 -32.65 -30.44
N ASP A 578 21.77 -32.62 -29.83
CA ASP A 578 21.01 -31.38 -29.57
C ASP A 578 21.78 -30.37 -28.70
N ILE A 579 22.55 -30.87 -27.73
CA ILE A 579 23.38 -30.05 -26.84
C ILE A 579 24.65 -29.67 -27.56
N LEU A 580 25.30 -30.64 -28.23
CA LEU A 580 26.54 -30.43 -28.98
C LEU A 580 26.38 -29.32 -30.03
N ALA A 581 25.31 -29.36 -30.82
CA ALA A 581 25.00 -28.36 -31.83
C ALA A 581 24.91 -26.94 -31.22
N GLN A 582 24.28 -26.81 -30.05
CA GLN A 582 24.21 -25.52 -29.35
C GLN A 582 25.56 -25.06 -28.82
N VAL A 583 26.39 -25.97 -28.28
CA VAL A 583 27.75 -25.64 -27.85
C VAL A 583 28.59 -25.16 -29.05
N LEU A 584 28.50 -25.87 -30.17
CA LEU A 584 29.21 -25.54 -31.40
C LEU A 584 28.76 -24.19 -31.96
N GLN A 585 27.47 -23.88 -31.96
CA GLN A 585 26.96 -22.55 -32.35
C GLN A 585 27.56 -21.44 -31.48
N ILE A 586 27.71 -21.63 -30.17
CA ILE A 586 28.38 -20.64 -29.30
C ILE A 586 29.85 -20.46 -29.70
N LEU A 587 30.57 -21.57 -29.95
CA LEU A 587 31.98 -21.54 -30.34
C LEU A 587 32.19 -20.89 -31.72
N LEU A 588 31.32 -21.19 -32.69
CA LEU A 588 31.29 -20.58 -34.02
C LEU A 588 31.02 -19.06 -33.94
N LYS A 589 30.01 -18.64 -33.16
CA LYS A 589 29.72 -17.21 -32.93
C LYS A 589 30.87 -16.47 -32.25
N SER A 590 31.58 -17.16 -31.35
CA SER A 590 32.78 -16.60 -30.71
C SER A 590 33.98 -16.52 -31.64
N LYS A 591 33.89 -17.04 -32.88
CA LYS A 591 34.98 -17.20 -33.84
C LYS A 591 36.17 -17.96 -33.26
N LEU A 592 35.92 -18.96 -32.41
CA LEU A 592 36.94 -19.93 -32.01
C LEU A 592 36.98 -21.11 -32.99
N LEU A 593 35.83 -21.43 -33.59
CA LEU A 593 35.66 -22.41 -34.65
C LEU A 593 35.08 -21.73 -35.89
N VAL A 594 35.23 -22.36 -37.05
CA VAL A 594 34.68 -21.91 -38.33
C VAL A 594 34.14 -23.10 -39.14
N LEU A 595 33.14 -22.84 -39.98
CA LEU A 595 32.66 -23.78 -40.99
C LEU A 595 33.53 -23.71 -42.25
N GLU A 596 33.36 -24.65 -43.19
CA GLU A 596 34.06 -24.55 -44.47
C GLU A 596 33.69 -23.31 -45.27
N ASP A 597 32.42 -22.89 -45.19
CA ASP A 597 31.97 -21.60 -45.70
C ASP A 597 32.08 -20.54 -44.60
N GLU A 598 33.15 -19.74 -44.65
CA GLU A 598 33.39 -18.66 -43.68
C GLU A 598 32.34 -17.53 -43.75
N ASN A 599 31.57 -17.44 -44.84
CA ASN A 599 30.51 -16.44 -45.03
C ASN A 599 29.13 -16.93 -44.58
N ALA A 600 29.00 -18.19 -44.19
CA ALA A 600 27.73 -18.76 -43.76
C ALA A 600 27.21 -18.07 -42.49
N ASN A 601 25.92 -17.73 -42.50
CA ASN A 601 25.26 -17.13 -41.35
C ASN A 601 25.07 -18.19 -40.24
N VAL A 602 25.95 -18.18 -39.23
CA VAL A 602 25.97 -19.14 -38.11
C VAL A 602 24.62 -19.25 -37.38
N ASP A 603 23.76 -18.24 -37.42
CA ASP A 603 22.42 -18.27 -36.81
C ASP A 603 21.39 -19.10 -37.60
N GLU A 604 21.62 -19.34 -38.89
CA GLU A 604 20.69 -20.03 -39.81
C GLU A 604 21.19 -21.43 -40.23
N VAL A 605 22.44 -21.76 -39.92
CA VAL A 605 23.01 -23.08 -40.25
C VAL A 605 22.52 -24.15 -39.28
N GLU A 606 21.78 -25.12 -39.81
CA GLU A 606 21.48 -26.37 -39.12
C GLU A 606 22.70 -27.31 -39.21
N LEU A 607 23.30 -27.62 -38.06
CA LEU A 607 24.48 -28.48 -37.99
C LEU A 607 24.07 -29.94 -38.21
N LYS A 608 24.50 -30.52 -39.34
CA LYS A 608 24.30 -31.94 -39.67
C LYS A 608 25.49 -32.77 -39.19
N PRO A 609 25.33 -34.10 -39.00
CA PRO A 609 26.41 -34.96 -38.53
C PRO A 609 27.68 -34.94 -39.39
N ASP A 610 27.54 -34.74 -40.70
CA ASP A 610 28.61 -34.67 -41.70
C ASP A 610 29.24 -33.28 -41.82
N THR A 611 28.72 -32.27 -41.12
CA THR A 611 29.25 -30.90 -41.20
C THR A 611 30.66 -30.84 -40.61
N LEU A 612 31.61 -30.32 -41.39
CA LEU A 612 33.01 -30.16 -40.97
C LEU A 612 33.24 -28.84 -40.25
N ILE A 613 33.90 -28.90 -39.09
CA ILE A 613 34.18 -27.75 -38.22
C ILE A 613 35.68 -27.65 -37.98
N LYS A 614 36.26 -26.49 -38.34
CA LYS A 614 37.70 -26.23 -38.30
C LYS A 614 38.05 -25.24 -37.17
N LEU A 615 39.25 -25.36 -36.62
CA LEU A 615 39.81 -24.41 -35.67
C LEU A 615 40.12 -23.07 -36.37
N TYR A 616 39.65 -21.95 -35.81
CA TYR A 616 39.92 -20.63 -36.39
C TYR A 616 41.18 -19.99 -35.79
N LEU A 617 42.30 -20.06 -36.51
CA LEU A 617 43.60 -19.54 -36.05
C LEU A 617 43.70 -18.00 -36.04
N GLY A 618 42.78 -17.29 -36.71
CA GLY A 618 42.75 -15.84 -36.81
C GLY A 618 42.12 -15.11 -35.61
N TYR A 619 41.89 -15.81 -34.48
CA TYR A 619 41.13 -15.28 -33.34
C TYR A 619 41.79 -14.03 -32.74
N LYS A 620 40.98 -12.98 -32.54
CA LYS A 620 41.39 -11.72 -31.90
C LYS A 620 40.28 -11.21 -31.00
N ASN A 621 40.62 -10.90 -29.76
CA ASN A 621 39.72 -10.26 -28.79
C ASN A 621 40.43 -9.10 -28.08
N LYS A 622 39.69 -8.05 -27.74
CA LYS A 622 40.18 -6.90 -26.95
C LYS A 622 40.57 -7.32 -25.53
N LYS A 623 39.90 -8.33 -24.96
CA LYS A 623 40.18 -8.86 -23.62
C LYS A 623 41.06 -10.11 -23.73
N LEU A 624 42.07 -10.21 -22.86
CA LEU A 624 42.91 -11.42 -22.76
C LEU A 624 42.20 -12.57 -22.03
N ARG A 625 41.37 -12.24 -21.03
CA ARG A 625 40.47 -13.20 -20.36
C ARG A 625 39.06 -13.03 -20.91
N VAL A 626 38.53 -14.08 -21.55
CA VAL A 626 37.27 -14.07 -22.28
C VAL A 626 36.35 -15.12 -21.68
N ASN A 627 35.13 -14.74 -21.32
CA ASN A 627 34.11 -15.69 -20.88
C ASN A 627 33.28 -16.15 -22.08
N ILE A 628 33.40 -17.43 -22.42
CA ILE A 628 32.63 -18.08 -23.49
C ILE A 628 31.52 -18.99 -22.93
N ASN A 629 31.46 -19.17 -21.61
CA ASN A 629 30.40 -19.89 -20.93
C ASN A 629 29.12 -19.03 -20.86
N VAL A 630 28.44 -18.94 -21.99
CA VAL A 630 27.18 -18.23 -22.16
C VAL A 630 26.02 -19.24 -22.06
N PRO A 631 24.98 -18.97 -21.25
CA PRO A 631 23.86 -19.88 -21.11
C PRO A 631 23.07 -20.01 -22.42
N MET A 632 22.62 -21.22 -22.74
CA MET A 632 21.88 -21.53 -23.97
C MET A 632 20.41 -21.08 -23.86
N LYS A 633 19.87 -20.43 -24.90
CA LYS A 633 18.48 -19.95 -24.91
C LYS A 633 17.45 -21.09 -24.92
N THR A 634 17.69 -22.12 -25.73
CA THR A 634 16.79 -23.27 -25.86
C THR A 634 16.70 -24.06 -24.56
N GLU A 635 17.85 -24.25 -23.89
CA GLU A 635 17.93 -24.88 -22.58
C GLU A 635 17.06 -24.15 -21.55
N GLN A 636 17.12 -22.82 -21.48
CA GLN A 636 16.31 -22.04 -20.52
C GLN A 636 14.80 -22.26 -20.67
N LYS A 637 14.31 -22.36 -21.91
CA LYS A 637 12.88 -22.60 -22.19
C LYS A 637 12.47 -24.02 -21.77
N GLN A 638 13.25 -25.03 -22.17
CA GLN A 638 13.01 -26.41 -21.79
C GLN A 638 13.07 -26.61 -20.28
N GLU A 639 14.01 -25.93 -19.60
CA GLU A 639 14.15 -25.97 -18.15
C GLU A 639 12.92 -25.39 -17.44
N GLN A 640 12.32 -24.32 -17.98
CA GLN A 640 11.14 -23.69 -17.43
C GLN A 640 9.92 -24.61 -17.54
N GLU A 641 9.70 -25.21 -18.72
CA GLU A 641 8.62 -26.18 -18.94
C GLU A 641 8.77 -27.41 -18.03
N THR A 642 10.00 -27.91 -17.87
CA THR A 642 10.31 -29.03 -16.98
C THR A 642 10.04 -28.66 -15.51
N THR A 643 10.38 -27.44 -15.08
CA THR A 643 10.03 -26.96 -13.73
C THR A 643 8.52 -26.96 -13.49
N HIS A 644 7.73 -26.50 -14.45
CA HIS A 644 6.25 -26.52 -14.35
C HIS A 644 5.71 -27.95 -14.26
N LYS A 645 6.20 -28.88 -15.10
CA LYS A 645 5.81 -30.30 -15.03
C LYS A 645 6.11 -30.92 -13.66
N ASN A 646 7.31 -30.67 -13.12
CA ASN A 646 7.71 -31.18 -11.81
C ASN A 646 6.83 -30.62 -10.68
N ILE A 647 6.38 -29.37 -10.76
CA ILE A 647 5.46 -28.79 -9.77
C ILE A 647 4.12 -29.53 -9.77
N GLU A 648 3.56 -29.79 -10.95
CA GLU A 648 2.28 -30.51 -11.06
C GLU A 648 2.39 -31.97 -10.59
N GLU A 649 3.52 -32.64 -10.81
CA GLU A 649 3.78 -33.96 -10.24
C GLU A 649 3.92 -33.94 -8.71
N ASP A 650 4.68 -32.98 -8.18
CA ASP A 650 4.85 -32.77 -6.73
C ASP A 650 3.49 -32.52 -6.05
N ARG A 651 2.60 -31.74 -6.68
CA ARG A 651 1.24 -31.46 -6.17
C ARG A 651 0.40 -32.72 -6.05
N LYS A 652 0.46 -33.63 -7.02
CA LYS A 652 -0.28 -34.91 -6.97
C LYS A 652 0.13 -35.72 -5.75
N LEU A 653 1.44 -35.89 -5.54
CA LEU A 653 1.99 -36.64 -4.40
C LEU A 653 1.67 -35.96 -3.07
N LEU A 654 1.73 -34.63 -3.00
CA LEU A 654 1.38 -33.89 -1.79
C LEU A 654 -0.10 -34.01 -1.42
N ILE A 655 -0.99 -34.00 -2.42
CA ILE A 655 -2.43 -34.23 -2.22
C ILE A 655 -2.66 -35.65 -1.70
N GLN A 656 -2.05 -36.66 -2.31
CA GLN A 656 -2.15 -38.05 -1.84
C GLN A 656 -1.66 -38.19 -0.39
N ALA A 657 -0.49 -37.62 -0.06
CA ALA A 657 0.06 -37.66 1.29
C ALA A 657 -0.81 -36.90 2.32
N ALA A 658 -1.47 -35.82 1.92
CA ALA A 658 -2.45 -35.11 2.76
C ALA A 658 -3.68 -35.99 3.04
N ILE A 659 -4.27 -36.59 2.00
CA ILE A 659 -5.42 -37.50 2.11
C ILE A 659 -5.09 -38.67 3.05
N VAL A 660 -3.96 -39.36 2.82
CA VAL A 660 -3.56 -40.50 3.65
C VAL A 660 -3.34 -40.10 5.11
N ARG A 661 -2.73 -38.95 5.40
CA ARG A 661 -2.55 -38.46 6.78
C ARG A 661 -3.90 -38.19 7.46
N ILE A 662 -4.82 -37.52 6.78
CA ILE A 662 -6.15 -37.20 7.31
C ILE A 662 -6.93 -38.49 7.56
N MET A 663 -6.98 -39.40 6.57
CA MET A 663 -7.70 -40.68 6.69
C MET A 663 -7.10 -41.56 7.80
N LYS A 664 -5.77 -41.62 7.93
CA LYS A 664 -5.11 -42.39 9.00
C LYS A 664 -5.49 -41.88 10.39
N MET A 665 -5.62 -40.55 10.54
CA MET A 665 -5.95 -39.87 11.80
C MET A 665 -7.45 -39.97 12.14
N ARG A 666 -8.33 -39.70 11.18
CA ARG A 666 -9.79 -39.65 11.39
C ARG A 666 -10.46 -41.02 11.31
N LYS A 667 -9.86 -42.00 10.63
CA LYS A 667 -10.38 -43.34 10.32
C LYS A 667 -11.62 -43.35 9.43
N VAL A 668 -12.64 -42.56 9.75
CA VAL A 668 -13.88 -42.38 8.99
C VAL A 668 -14.18 -40.89 8.89
N LEU A 669 -14.48 -40.40 7.70
CA LEU A 669 -14.79 -39.00 7.45
C LEU A 669 -15.76 -38.87 6.26
N LYS A 670 -16.70 -37.93 6.31
CA LYS A 670 -17.55 -37.64 5.14
C LYS A 670 -16.70 -36.99 4.05
N HIS A 671 -16.96 -37.32 2.78
CA HIS A 671 -16.18 -36.80 1.65
C HIS A 671 -16.09 -35.26 1.64
N GLN A 672 -17.19 -34.55 1.94
CA GLN A 672 -17.19 -33.08 1.98
C GLN A 672 -16.29 -32.51 3.10
N GLN A 673 -16.20 -33.21 4.23
CA GLN A 673 -15.30 -32.85 5.35
C GLN A 673 -13.84 -33.17 5.00
N LEU A 674 -13.58 -34.28 4.31
CA LEU A 674 -12.24 -34.62 3.79
C LEU A 674 -11.73 -33.55 2.83
N LEU A 675 -12.55 -33.14 1.85
CA LEU A 675 -12.20 -32.06 0.93
C LEU A 675 -11.86 -30.76 1.68
N GLY A 676 -12.67 -30.40 2.69
CA GLY A 676 -12.41 -29.24 3.54
C GLY A 676 -11.06 -29.33 4.26
N GLU A 677 -10.77 -30.45 4.94
CA GLU A 677 -9.50 -30.63 5.66
C GLU A 677 -8.29 -30.64 4.72
N VAL A 678 -8.38 -31.28 3.54
CA VAL A 678 -7.31 -31.28 2.52
C VAL A 678 -7.03 -29.86 2.01
N LEU A 679 -8.06 -29.08 1.71
CA LEU A 679 -7.92 -27.68 1.28
C LEU A 679 -7.26 -26.83 2.37
N THR A 680 -7.68 -26.97 3.63
CA THR A 680 -7.08 -26.24 4.77
C THR A 680 -5.63 -26.65 5.02
N GLN A 681 -5.29 -27.94 4.91
CA GLN A 681 -3.92 -28.39 5.13
C GLN A 681 -2.96 -27.90 4.04
N LEU A 682 -3.42 -27.83 2.78
CA LEU A 682 -2.59 -27.46 1.64
C LEU A 682 -2.56 -25.96 1.34
N SER A 683 -3.50 -25.16 1.85
CA SER A 683 -3.63 -23.72 1.57
C SER A 683 -2.40 -22.87 1.93
N SER A 684 -1.53 -23.38 2.82
CA SER A 684 -0.26 -22.72 3.15
C SER A 684 0.76 -22.79 2.01
N ARG A 685 0.61 -23.73 1.07
CA ARG A 685 1.53 -23.97 -0.06
C ARG A 685 0.91 -23.66 -1.41
N PHE A 686 -0.30 -24.14 -1.66
CA PHE A 686 -1.04 -23.89 -2.90
C PHE A 686 -2.54 -24.14 -2.69
N LYS A 687 -3.35 -23.74 -3.67
CA LYS A 687 -4.80 -23.94 -3.63
C LYS A 687 -5.21 -25.07 -4.58
N PRO A 688 -5.41 -26.31 -4.09
CA PRO A 688 -5.74 -27.43 -4.96
C PRO A 688 -7.13 -27.27 -5.57
N ARG A 689 -7.28 -27.65 -6.84
CA ARG A 689 -8.58 -27.70 -7.50
C ARG A 689 -9.33 -28.95 -7.05
N VAL A 690 -10.61 -28.82 -6.68
CA VAL A 690 -11.45 -29.93 -6.22
C VAL A 690 -11.45 -31.13 -7.19
N PRO A 691 -11.51 -30.96 -8.53
CA PRO A 691 -11.42 -32.09 -9.45
C PRO A 691 -10.12 -32.89 -9.31
N VAL A 692 -8.99 -32.23 -9.04
CA VAL A 692 -7.69 -32.89 -8.87
C VAL A 692 -7.68 -33.72 -7.59
N ILE A 693 -8.25 -33.19 -6.49
CA ILE A 693 -8.37 -33.92 -5.23
C ILE A 693 -9.18 -35.20 -5.43
N LYS A 694 -10.33 -35.12 -6.13
CA LYS A 694 -11.16 -36.30 -6.43
C LYS A 694 -10.42 -37.35 -7.26
N VAL A 695 -9.64 -36.93 -8.26
CA VAL A 695 -8.82 -37.85 -9.06
C VAL A 695 -7.78 -38.55 -8.18
N GLN A 696 -7.12 -37.82 -7.27
CA GLN A 696 -6.12 -38.41 -6.37
C GLN A 696 -6.75 -39.32 -5.29
N GLU A 697 -7.95 -39.01 -4.82
CA GLU A 697 -8.71 -39.88 -3.91
C GLU A 697 -9.05 -41.21 -4.59
N ASN A 698 -9.56 -41.17 -5.82
CA ASN A 698 -9.83 -42.38 -6.60
C ASN A 698 -8.55 -43.20 -6.82
N ALA A 699 -7.41 -42.56 -7.08
CA ALA A 699 -6.12 -43.25 -7.25
C ALA A 699 -5.62 -43.97 -5.98
N LEU A 700 -6.11 -43.57 -4.80
CA LEU A 700 -5.80 -44.21 -3.51
C LEU A 700 -6.79 -45.31 -3.13
N THR A 701 -7.89 -45.43 -3.88
CA THR A 701 -8.93 -46.42 -3.63
C THR A 701 -8.61 -47.65 -4.47
N PHE A 702 -8.24 -48.75 -3.81
CA PHE A 702 -7.96 -50.04 -4.46
C PHE A 702 -9.23 -50.82 -4.76
#